data_AF-A0A958UNJ5-F1
#
_entry.id   AF-A0A958UNJ5-F1
#
_cell.length_a   1.000
_cell.length_b   1.000
_cell.length_c   1.000
_cell.angle_alpha   90.00
_cell.angle_beta   90.00
_cell.angle_gamma   90.00
#
_symmetry.space_group_name_H-M   'P 1'
#
loop_
_entity.id
_entity.type
_entity.pdbx_description
1 polymer ?
#
loop_
_entity_poly.entity_id
_entity_poly.type
_entity_poly.pdbx_seq_one_letter_code
_entity_poly.pdbx_strand_id
1 'polypeptide(L)'
;YLASGNTPKNDIIILFSDAEEIGLDGAKLFVNEHPWAKNVGLVLNFEARGTSGPSNMILETNGGNSKLVKEFIQANPDFPVASSLMYSVYKMLPNDTDSTVFREDGDIDSFFFAFIDSHFNYHTANDTFYNLSRNSLAHQGSYLLPLIHYFANADLSKLKSKTDDVYVNLPLLKMISYPFSWILPMLILATLIFLYLIFYGLYKRRLNGKMIAVGFVPFLLSLIFCGILGFFGWKFILAIYPQYLEIQQGFTYNGHWYIAFFVFLSLAITFGVYKKFGKKFNEPSFYVAPLLFWLLINVAVFIILKGAAFFIIPVFFGLLSFFVMLRQERPSLLAMTLLGAPALFIFAPLIQFFPVGLGLKMLVISCVFTVLLFTILWPVFGYYKGKGILSVLCLLLSVFFFIKAHSKSDFSEERKKPNSLVYFKDADVEKTYWLTYDKEIDEWTQQYLGEKPETTTENLAEAPYNKYGYTYSYMNEAPEKNIPDFEIILDKDTVVENLRNVLFTIVPKRKVNKIDLYSDQFVSFKSLEFNGQKASLYNEKNKDYRGTKNDALINYYVSENDSLKVNFSVAENVSVSFKVMEYSFDLMTDQQFNISKRPNYTMPKPFVITDAIAVKRTFSVDSLRVKITDTININPEIILNDK
;
A
#
# COMPACT_ATOMS: atom_id res chain seq x y z
N TYR A 1 -29.77 -7.48 -17.45
CA TYR A 1 -30.79 -8.32 -16.79
C TYR A 1 -32.16 -7.68 -16.84
N LEU A 2 -32.42 -6.57 -16.12
CA LEU A 2 -33.73 -5.89 -16.16
C LEU A 2 -34.16 -5.50 -17.58
N ALA A 3 -33.32 -4.77 -18.31
CA ALA A 3 -33.62 -4.34 -19.69
C ALA A 3 -33.80 -5.51 -20.67
N SER A 4 -33.21 -6.67 -20.39
CA SER A 4 -33.26 -7.85 -21.26
C SER A 4 -34.32 -8.87 -20.83
N GLY A 5 -35.06 -8.63 -19.74
CA GLY A 5 -36.02 -9.59 -19.17
C GLY A 5 -35.41 -10.90 -18.65
N ASN A 6 -34.08 -10.95 -18.45
CA ASN A 6 -33.40 -12.15 -17.96
C ASN A 6 -33.26 -12.10 -16.44
N THR A 7 -33.68 -13.16 -15.76
CA THR A 7 -33.51 -13.31 -14.30
C THR A 7 -32.27 -14.18 -14.01
N PRO A 8 -31.26 -13.65 -13.30
CA PRO A 8 -30.11 -14.45 -12.87
C PRO A 8 -30.53 -15.48 -11.81
N LYS A 9 -29.74 -16.54 -11.62
CA LYS A 9 -29.99 -17.53 -10.56
C LYS A 9 -29.62 -17.00 -9.18
N ASN A 10 -28.56 -16.20 -9.11
CA ASN A 10 -28.14 -15.51 -7.90
C ASN A 10 -28.56 -14.04 -7.97
N ASP A 11 -29.00 -13.51 -6.84
CA ASP A 11 -29.26 -12.08 -6.71
C ASP A 11 -27.98 -11.26 -6.89
N ILE A 12 -28.11 -10.06 -7.44
CA ILE A 12 -27.00 -9.12 -7.65
C ILE A 12 -27.25 -7.91 -6.75
N ILE A 13 -26.38 -7.72 -5.77
CA ILE A 13 -26.38 -6.56 -4.88
C ILE A 13 -25.32 -5.57 -5.40
N ILE A 14 -25.72 -4.33 -5.62
CA ILE A 14 -24.78 -3.22 -5.89
C ILE A 14 -24.67 -2.44 -4.58
N LEU A 15 -23.53 -2.58 -3.91
CA LEU A 15 -23.24 -1.89 -2.67
C LEU A 15 -22.34 -0.68 -2.96
N PHE A 16 -22.80 0.50 -2.57
CA PHE A 16 -21.97 1.69 -2.44
C PHE A 16 -21.71 1.88 -0.95
N SER A 17 -20.57 1.39 -0.48
CA SER A 17 -20.10 1.65 0.88
C SER A 17 -19.67 3.12 1.01
N ASP A 18 -19.70 3.62 2.25
CA ASP A 18 -19.21 4.95 2.60
C ASP A 18 -18.19 4.81 3.75
N ALA A 19 -17.44 5.88 4.04
CA ALA A 19 -16.50 5.93 5.15
C ALA A 19 -15.38 4.87 5.11
N GLU A 20 -14.98 4.42 3.91
CA GLU A 20 -13.82 3.53 3.70
C GLU A 20 -12.55 4.18 4.27
N GLU A 21 -12.28 5.42 3.87
CA GLU A 21 -11.04 6.15 4.17
C GLU A 21 -10.83 6.47 5.66
N ILE A 22 -11.92 6.46 6.44
CA ILE A 22 -11.87 6.71 7.90
C ILE A 22 -11.82 5.42 8.72
N GLY A 23 -12.12 4.27 8.10
CA GLY A 23 -11.98 2.98 8.76
C GLY A 23 -12.73 1.78 8.22
N LEU A 24 -13.14 1.78 6.95
CA LEU A 24 -13.97 0.71 6.36
C LEU A 24 -15.36 0.62 7.03
N ASP A 25 -15.85 1.74 7.56
CA ASP A 25 -17.00 1.74 8.48
C ASP A 25 -18.29 1.34 7.76
N GLY A 26 -18.49 1.78 6.51
CA GLY A 26 -19.66 1.36 5.71
C GLY A 26 -19.68 -0.14 5.43
N ALA A 27 -18.53 -0.75 5.11
CA ALA A 27 -18.45 -2.20 4.92
C ALA A 27 -18.68 -2.95 6.24
N LYS A 28 -18.12 -2.47 7.36
CA LYS A 28 -18.35 -3.07 8.69
C LYS A 28 -19.82 -3.05 9.07
N LEU A 29 -20.50 -1.91 8.89
CA LEU A 29 -21.94 -1.80 9.16
C LEU A 29 -22.74 -2.76 8.28
N PHE A 30 -22.42 -2.83 6.98
CA PHE A 30 -23.10 -3.77 6.09
C PHE A 30 -22.91 -5.22 6.53
N VAL A 31 -21.68 -5.66 6.76
CA VAL A 31 -21.36 -7.05 7.12
C VAL A 31 -21.94 -7.43 8.48
N ASN A 32 -21.80 -6.55 9.49
CA ASN A 32 -22.14 -6.88 10.87
C ASN A 32 -23.61 -6.63 11.22
N GLU A 33 -24.30 -5.71 10.55
CA GLU A 33 -25.67 -5.31 10.91
C GLU A 33 -26.72 -5.54 9.82
N HIS A 34 -26.34 -5.46 8.54
CA HIS A 34 -27.33 -5.51 7.46
C HIS A 34 -27.80 -6.95 7.16
N PRO A 35 -29.12 -7.24 7.12
CA PRO A 35 -29.62 -8.60 6.95
C PRO A 35 -29.21 -9.27 5.62
N TRP A 36 -28.96 -8.49 4.57
CA TRP A 36 -28.52 -9.03 3.28
C TRP A 36 -27.12 -9.66 3.31
N ALA A 37 -26.23 -9.24 4.21
CA ALA A 37 -24.87 -9.76 4.28
C ALA A 37 -24.84 -11.28 4.48
N LYS A 38 -25.82 -11.83 5.24
CA LYS A 38 -25.97 -13.27 5.51
C LYS A 38 -26.21 -14.13 4.25
N ASN A 39 -26.65 -13.52 3.16
CA ASN A 39 -26.95 -14.20 1.89
C ASN A 39 -25.90 -13.92 0.81
N VAL A 40 -24.82 -13.18 1.11
CA VAL A 40 -23.77 -12.88 0.14
C VAL A 40 -22.84 -14.09 0.02
N GLY A 41 -22.78 -14.68 -1.17
CA GLY A 41 -21.91 -15.82 -1.46
C GLY A 41 -20.54 -15.46 -2.06
N LEU A 42 -20.39 -14.26 -2.65
CA LEU A 42 -19.17 -13.77 -3.27
C LEU A 42 -19.22 -12.25 -3.39
N VAL A 43 -18.08 -11.58 -3.21
CA VAL A 43 -17.93 -10.13 -3.49
C VAL A 43 -16.97 -9.90 -4.66
N LEU A 44 -17.32 -8.95 -5.53
CA LEU A 44 -16.41 -8.37 -6.52
C LEU A 44 -16.13 -6.93 -6.10
N ASN A 45 -14.95 -6.68 -5.51
CA ASN A 45 -14.57 -5.36 -5.00
C ASN A 45 -13.67 -4.62 -6.00
N PHE A 46 -14.06 -3.42 -6.40
CA PHE A 46 -13.35 -2.63 -7.42
C PHE A 46 -12.81 -1.34 -6.82
N GLU A 47 -11.50 -1.18 -6.88
CA GLU A 47 -10.75 -0.18 -6.12
C GLU A 47 -9.68 0.48 -6.98
N ALA A 48 -9.11 1.57 -6.47
CA ALA A 48 -8.00 2.24 -7.12
C ALA A 48 -7.01 2.78 -6.08
N ARG A 49 -5.77 2.28 -6.12
CA ARG A 49 -4.67 2.87 -5.33
C ARG A 49 -3.86 3.88 -6.14
N GLY A 50 -4.03 3.93 -7.46
CA GLY A 50 -3.40 4.92 -8.33
C GLY A 50 -4.40 5.42 -9.36
N THR A 51 -3.95 6.21 -10.34
CA THR A 51 -4.83 6.70 -11.42
C THR A 51 -4.56 6.04 -12.77
N SER A 52 -3.60 5.11 -12.85
CA SER A 52 -3.29 4.39 -14.09
C SER A 52 -2.71 2.99 -13.85
N GLY A 53 -2.28 2.34 -14.94
CA GLY A 53 -1.70 1.00 -14.95
C GLY A 53 -2.75 -0.12 -15.08
N PRO A 54 -2.31 -1.38 -15.16
CA PRO A 54 -3.22 -2.52 -15.21
C PRO A 54 -3.93 -2.70 -13.87
N SER A 55 -5.21 -3.09 -13.92
CA SER A 55 -5.98 -3.52 -12.75
C SER A 55 -5.60 -4.95 -12.37
N ASN A 56 -4.96 -5.08 -11.22
CA ASN A 56 -4.51 -6.35 -10.65
C ASN A 56 -5.68 -7.02 -9.94
N MET A 57 -5.90 -8.31 -10.20
CA MET A 57 -6.83 -9.14 -9.46
C MET A 57 -6.10 -9.85 -8.32
N ILE A 58 -6.66 -9.73 -7.12
CA ILE A 58 -6.21 -10.37 -5.89
C ILE A 58 -7.40 -11.14 -5.31
N LEU A 59 -7.14 -12.33 -4.79
CA LEU A 59 -8.15 -13.19 -4.17
C LEU A 59 -8.16 -12.96 -2.68
N GLU A 60 -9.33 -12.82 -2.06
CA GLU A 60 -9.47 -12.67 -0.61
C GLU A 60 -10.35 -13.80 -0.08
N THR A 61 -9.77 -14.63 0.78
CA THR A 61 -10.44 -15.79 1.37
C THR A 61 -9.76 -16.19 2.68
N ASN A 62 -10.54 -16.75 3.61
CA ASN A 62 -10.05 -17.41 4.82
C ASN A 62 -9.63 -18.88 4.57
N GLY A 63 -9.99 -19.44 3.42
CA GLY A 63 -9.66 -20.80 3.01
C GLY A 63 -8.56 -20.86 1.96
N GLY A 64 -8.53 -21.99 1.24
CA GLY A 64 -7.68 -22.14 0.06
C GLY A 64 -8.29 -21.47 -1.18
N ASN A 65 -7.45 -21.01 -2.10
CA ASN A 65 -7.88 -20.21 -3.25
C ASN A 65 -8.32 -21.01 -4.51
N SER A 66 -8.14 -22.33 -4.55
CA SER A 66 -8.16 -23.09 -5.81
C SER A 66 -9.49 -23.05 -6.57
N LYS A 67 -10.61 -22.97 -5.84
CA LYS A 67 -11.95 -22.84 -6.44
C LYS A 67 -12.14 -21.46 -7.07
N LEU A 68 -11.82 -20.38 -6.36
CA LEU A 68 -11.88 -19.02 -6.91
C LEU A 68 -11.02 -18.87 -8.17
N VAL A 69 -9.79 -19.40 -8.15
CA VAL A 69 -8.90 -19.40 -9.32
C VAL A 69 -9.57 -20.10 -10.51
N LYS A 70 -10.12 -21.30 -10.28
CA LYS A 70 -10.80 -22.09 -11.32
C LYS A 70 -12.00 -21.35 -11.91
N GLU A 71 -12.86 -20.79 -11.07
CA GLU A 71 -14.05 -20.07 -11.51
C GLU A 71 -13.69 -18.79 -12.26
N PHE A 72 -12.63 -18.07 -11.86
CA PHE A 72 -12.13 -16.90 -12.60
C PHE A 72 -11.59 -17.27 -13.99
N ILE A 73 -10.88 -18.40 -14.13
CA ILE A 73 -10.45 -18.90 -15.45
C ILE A 73 -11.67 -19.23 -16.31
N GLN A 74 -12.71 -19.84 -15.73
CA GLN A 74 -13.94 -20.20 -16.45
C GLN A 74 -14.77 -18.99 -16.88
N ALA A 75 -14.79 -17.93 -16.07
CA ALA A 75 -15.38 -16.64 -16.44
C ALA A 75 -14.65 -15.98 -17.64
N ASN A 76 -13.42 -16.40 -17.93
CA ASN A 76 -12.64 -16.07 -19.13
C ASN A 76 -12.53 -14.55 -19.43
N PRO A 77 -12.12 -13.70 -18.46
CA PRO A 77 -11.88 -12.28 -18.73
C PRO A 77 -10.80 -12.09 -19.81
N ASP A 78 -10.87 -10.98 -20.55
CA ASP A 78 -10.03 -10.80 -21.75
C ASP A 78 -8.57 -10.45 -21.46
N PHE A 79 -8.33 -9.67 -20.42
CA PHE A 79 -7.00 -9.15 -20.09
C PHE A 79 -6.63 -9.43 -18.64
N PRO A 80 -6.55 -10.69 -18.19
CA PRO A 80 -6.25 -10.95 -16.79
C PRO A 80 -4.84 -10.51 -16.42
N VAL A 81 -4.74 -9.87 -15.26
CA VAL A 81 -3.52 -9.46 -14.56
C VAL A 81 -3.68 -9.94 -13.12
N ALA A 82 -3.16 -11.13 -12.86
CA ALA A 82 -3.35 -11.89 -11.63
C ALA A 82 -2.15 -12.81 -11.42
N SER A 83 -1.63 -12.85 -10.19
CA SER A 83 -0.67 -13.88 -9.81
C SER A 83 -0.75 -14.20 -8.33
N SER A 84 -0.51 -15.46 -7.95
CA SER A 84 -0.46 -15.89 -6.55
C SER A 84 0.63 -15.19 -5.73
N LEU A 85 1.62 -14.60 -6.40
CA LEU A 85 2.63 -13.73 -5.80
C LEU A 85 2.03 -12.42 -5.30
N MET A 86 1.17 -11.76 -6.10
CA MET A 86 0.52 -10.51 -5.71
C MET A 86 -0.28 -10.67 -4.43
N TYR A 87 -1.07 -11.75 -4.34
CA TYR A 87 -1.80 -12.07 -3.12
C TYR A 87 -0.89 -12.27 -1.90
N SER A 88 0.20 -13.03 -2.06
CA SER A 88 1.13 -13.27 -0.95
C SER A 88 1.84 -11.99 -0.50
N VAL A 89 2.18 -11.09 -1.42
CA VAL A 89 2.77 -9.79 -1.10
C VAL A 89 1.73 -8.88 -0.45
N TYR A 90 0.50 -8.84 -0.97
CA TYR A 90 -0.58 -8.01 -0.43
C TYR A 90 -0.87 -8.33 1.04
N LYS A 91 -0.96 -9.62 1.40
CA LYS A 91 -1.14 -10.06 2.80
C LYS A 91 0.00 -9.69 3.75
N MET A 92 1.17 -9.28 3.23
CA MET A 92 2.29 -8.80 4.04
C MET A 92 2.31 -7.28 4.18
N LEU A 93 1.44 -6.56 3.45
CA LEU A 93 1.33 -5.12 3.53
C LEU A 93 0.26 -4.72 4.55
N PRO A 94 0.43 -3.61 5.28
CA PRO A 94 -0.59 -3.05 6.17
C PRO A 94 -1.64 -2.28 5.36
N ASN A 95 -2.26 -2.96 4.38
CA ASN A 95 -3.28 -2.41 3.51
C ASN A 95 -4.54 -3.24 3.64
N ASP A 96 -5.66 -2.54 3.79
CA ASP A 96 -6.98 -3.11 3.86
C ASP A 96 -7.89 -2.39 2.89
N THR A 97 -8.96 -3.05 2.49
CA THR A 97 -10.08 -2.51 1.71
C THR A 97 -11.35 -3.13 2.27
N ASP A 98 -12.51 -2.78 1.73
CA ASP A 98 -13.77 -3.44 2.08
C ASP A 98 -13.68 -4.98 1.97
N SER A 99 -12.91 -5.49 1.00
CA SER A 99 -12.64 -6.93 0.87
C SER A 99 -12.02 -7.57 2.12
N THR A 100 -11.24 -6.81 2.91
CA THR A 100 -10.73 -7.27 4.21
C THR A 100 -11.89 -7.52 5.18
N VAL A 101 -12.83 -6.58 5.29
CA VAL A 101 -13.99 -6.72 6.20
C VAL A 101 -14.88 -7.89 5.78
N PHE A 102 -15.18 -8.00 4.49
CA PHE A 102 -15.96 -9.14 3.97
C PHE A 102 -15.29 -10.49 4.29
N ARG A 103 -13.96 -10.55 4.18
CA ARG A 103 -13.21 -11.75 4.51
C ARG A 103 -13.19 -12.01 6.02
N GLU A 104 -12.78 -11.05 6.83
CA GLU A 104 -12.49 -11.26 8.26
C GLU A 104 -13.75 -11.35 9.10
N ASP A 105 -14.68 -10.41 8.94
CA ASP A 105 -15.90 -10.35 9.73
C ASP A 105 -16.99 -11.27 9.14
N GLY A 106 -17.06 -11.32 7.80
CA GLY A 106 -18.14 -12.03 7.10
C GLY A 106 -17.84 -13.48 6.70
N ASP A 107 -16.57 -13.90 6.71
CA ASP A 107 -16.09 -15.13 6.02
C ASP A 107 -16.62 -15.24 4.58
N ILE A 108 -16.65 -14.12 3.85
CA ILE A 108 -17.11 -14.05 2.46
C ILE A 108 -15.87 -13.99 1.55
N ASP A 109 -15.82 -14.90 0.57
CA ASP A 109 -14.76 -14.89 -0.43
C ASP A 109 -14.95 -13.70 -1.39
N SER A 110 -13.85 -13.08 -1.83
CA SER A 110 -13.93 -11.97 -2.78
C SER A 110 -12.82 -11.94 -3.82
N PHE A 111 -13.13 -11.29 -4.94
CA PHE A 111 -12.14 -10.83 -5.92
C PHE A 111 -11.96 -9.33 -5.74
N PHE A 112 -10.76 -8.91 -5.39
CA PHE A 112 -10.35 -7.52 -5.25
C PHE A 112 -9.58 -7.08 -6.50
N PHE A 113 -9.98 -5.95 -7.10
CA PHE A 113 -9.40 -5.41 -8.32
C PHE A 113 -8.84 -4.01 -8.09
N ALA A 114 -7.54 -3.80 -8.29
CA ALA A 114 -6.93 -2.49 -8.15
C ALA A 114 -5.85 -2.20 -9.19
N PHE A 115 -5.96 -1.06 -9.86
CA PHE A 115 -4.81 -0.46 -10.54
C PHE A 115 -4.06 0.47 -9.57
N ILE A 116 -2.74 0.51 -9.70
CA ILE A 116 -1.83 1.02 -8.66
C ILE A 116 -0.79 2.01 -9.19
N ASP A 117 -0.72 2.22 -10.50
CA ASP A 117 0.30 3.08 -11.10
C ASP A 117 -0.13 4.56 -11.05
N SER A 118 0.82 5.48 -11.21
CA SER A 118 0.64 6.91 -10.93
C SER A 118 0.15 7.18 -9.51
N HIS A 119 0.62 6.36 -8.56
CA HIS A 119 0.25 6.45 -7.15
C HIS A 119 0.51 7.83 -6.53
N PHE A 120 1.41 8.65 -7.07
CA PHE A 120 1.62 10.04 -6.65
C PHE A 120 0.36 10.93 -6.67
N ASN A 121 -0.71 10.53 -7.37
CA ASN A 121 -1.99 11.23 -7.36
C ASN A 121 -2.92 10.78 -6.21
N TYR A 122 -2.72 9.59 -5.64
CA TYR A 122 -3.58 8.98 -4.63
C TYR A 122 -3.68 9.82 -3.35
N HIS A 123 -4.91 10.03 -2.86
CA HIS A 123 -5.25 10.96 -1.76
C HIS A 123 -4.74 12.40 -1.93
N THR A 124 -4.56 12.86 -3.16
CA THR A 124 -4.18 14.26 -3.41
C THR A 124 -5.29 14.98 -4.15
N ALA A 125 -5.21 16.31 -4.19
CA ALA A 125 -6.07 17.13 -5.03
C ALA A 125 -5.88 16.87 -6.55
N ASN A 126 -4.85 16.09 -6.95
CA ASN A 126 -4.69 15.63 -8.32
C ASN A 126 -5.45 14.33 -8.61
N ASP A 127 -6.07 13.69 -7.62
CA ASP A 127 -6.94 12.53 -7.83
C ASP A 127 -8.27 12.99 -8.47
N THR A 128 -8.24 13.14 -9.79
CA THR A 128 -9.32 13.73 -10.56
C THR A 128 -9.61 12.88 -11.78
N PHE A 129 -10.83 13.04 -12.31
CA PHE A 129 -11.28 12.42 -13.56
C PHE A 129 -10.32 12.64 -14.75
N TYR A 130 -9.57 13.76 -14.77
CA TYR A 130 -8.64 14.07 -15.85
C TYR A 130 -7.33 13.28 -15.76
N ASN A 131 -6.90 12.91 -14.56
CA ASN A 131 -5.70 12.10 -14.34
C ASN A 131 -5.98 10.59 -14.35
N LEU A 132 -7.26 10.19 -14.36
CA LEU A 132 -7.68 8.80 -14.49
C LEU A 132 -7.47 8.29 -15.92
N SER A 133 -6.66 7.24 -16.03
CA SER A 133 -6.47 6.49 -17.27
C SER A 133 -7.75 5.81 -17.72
N ARG A 134 -8.23 6.18 -18.91
CA ARG A 134 -9.39 5.53 -19.55
C ARG A 134 -9.16 4.05 -19.81
N ASN A 135 -7.92 3.66 -20.11
CA ASN A 135 -7.56 2.25 -20.30
C ASN A 135 -7.64 1.46 -18.99
N SER A 136 -7.29 2.08 -17.86
CA SER A 136 -7.35 1.43 -16.55
C SER A 136 -8.81 1.23 -16.11
N LEU A 137 -9.66 2.24 -16.32
CA LEU A 137 -11.10 2.14 -16.10
C LEU A 137 -11.74 1.08 -17.01
N ALA A 138 -11.42 1.10 -18.31
CA ALA A 138 -11.92 0.09 -19.25
C ALA A 138 -11.44 -1.32 -18.90
N HIS A 139 -10.23 -1.46 -18.36
CA HIS A 139 -9.69 -2.73 -17.91
C HIS A 139 -10.47 -3.30 -16.71
N GLN A 140 -10.84 -2.48 -15.72
CA GLN A 140 -11.76 -2.93 -14.67
C GLN A 140 -13.14 -3.33 -15.22
N GLY A 141 -13.69 -2.56 -16.17
CA GLY A 141 -14.92 -2.92 -16.87
C GLY A 141 -14.83 -4.28 -17.58
N SER A 142 -13.65 -4.63 -18.11
CA SER A 142 -13.39 -5.93 -18.76
C SER A 142 -13.36 -7.11 -17.78
N TYR A 143 -13.23 -6.87 -16.48
CA TYR A 143 -13.45 -7.88 -15.44
C TYR A 143 -14.92 -7.93 -15.02
N LEU A 144 -15.52 -6.77 -14.77
CA LEU A 144 -16.87 -6.64 -14.21
C LEU A 144 -17.92 -7.44 -14.99
N LEU A 145 -18.02 -7.20 -16.30
CA LEU A 145 -19.06 -7.81 -17.12
C LEU A 145 -18.98 -9.34 -17.21
N PRO A 146 -17.85 -9.96 -17.61
CA PRO A 146 -17.78 -11.41 -17.68
C PRO A 146 -17.95 -12.08 -16.31
N LEU A 147 -17.39 -11.49 -15.25
CA LEU A 147 -17.52 -12.06 -13.89
C LEU A 147 -18.95 -11.99 -13.38
N ILE A 148 -19.64 -10.85 -13.54
CA ILE A 148 -21.06 -10.75 -13.15
C ILE A 148 -21.90 -11.75 -13.94
N HIS A 149 -21.71 -11.85 -15.26
CA HIS A 149 -22.51 -12.77 -16.07
C HIS A 149 -22.29 -14.24 -15.69
N TYR A 150 -21.05 -14.59 -15.37
CA TYR A 150 -20.66 -15.92 -14.93
C TYR A 150 -21.24 -16.24 -13.53
N PHE A 151 -20.91 -15.42 -12.52
CA PHE A 151 -21.29 -15.66 -11.13
C PHE A 151 -22.77 -15.45 -10.85
N ALA A 152 -23.50 -14.72 -11.68
CA ALA A 152 -24.96 -14.65 -11.63
C ALA A 152 -25.64 -16.01 -11.85
N ASN A 153 -24.94 -17.00 -12.41
CA ASN A 153 -25.46 -18.33 -12.73
C ASN A 153 -24.68 -19.49 -12.09
N ALA A 154 -23.54 -19.22 -11.47
CA ALA A 154 -22.70 -20.21 -10.82
C ALA A 154 -23.28 -20.65 -9.46
N ASP A 155 -22.88 -21.82 -8.96
CA ASP A 155 -23.24 -22.27 -7.62
C ASP A 155 -22.26 -21.70 -6.58
N LEU A 156 -22.63 -20.58 -5.97
CA LEU A 156 -21.77 -19.85 -5.03
C LEU A 156 -21.47 -20.65 -3.74
N SER A 157 -22.30 -21.64 -3.39
CA SER A 157 -22.08 -22.49 -2.21
C SER A 157 -20.83 -23.38 -2.29
N LYS A 158 -20.24 -23.50 -3.49
CA LYS A 158 -19.07 -24.34 -3.78
C LYS A 158 -17.77 -23.58 -3.98
N LEU A 159 -17.73 -22.29 -3.64
CA LEU A 159 -16.55 -21.43 -3.83
C LEU A 159 -15.47 -21.65 -2.77
N LYS A 160 -15.83 -22.08 -1.55
CA LYS A 160 -14.85 -22.38 -0.50
C LYS A 160 -13.98 -23.56 -0.89
N SER A 161 -12.69 -23.47 -0.59
CA SER A 161 -11.72 -24.55 -0.79
C SER A 161 -10.78 -24.72 0.40
N LYS A 162 -10.14 -25.88 0.48
CA LYS A 162 -9.08 -26.19 1.46
C LYS A 162 -7.69 -26.25 0.83
N THR A 163 -7.59 -26.08 -0.49
CA THR A 163 -6.33 -26.16 -1.22
C THR A 163 -6.04 -24.86 -1.93
N ASP A 164 -4.76 -24.53 -1.98
CA ASP A 164 -4.25 -23.39 -2.73
C ASP A 164 -3.65 -23.83 -4.06
N ASP A 165 -3.87 -23.00 -5.06
CA ASP A 165 -3.26 -23.07 -6.37
C ASP A 165 -2.25 -21.92 -6.52
N VAL A 166 -1.15 -22.24 -7.21
CA VAL A 166 -0.28 -21.25 -7.83
C VAL A 166 -0.96 -20.82 -9.12
N TYR A 167 -1.04 -19.52 -9.39
CA TYR A 167 -1.58 -19.00 -10.64
C TYR A 167 -0.76 -17.83 -11.16
N VAL A 168 -0.67 -17.72 -12.48
CA VAL A 168 0.07 -16.67 -13.17
C VAL A 168 -0.48 -16.46 -14.58
N ASN A 169 -0.41 -15.24 -15.09
CA ASN A 169 -0.73 -14.98 -16.49
C ASN A 169 0.35 -15.50 -17.43
N LEU A 170 -0.09 -16.01 -18.57
CA LEU A 170 0.79 -16.38 -19.68
C LEU A 170 0.20 -15.84 -20.99
N PRO A 171 1.05 -15.39 -21.93
CA PRO A 171 0.59 -15.02 -23.26
C PRO A 171 -0.17 -16.18 -23.92
N LEU A 172 -1.20 -15.84 -24.70
CA LEU A 172 -2.08 -16.77 -25.43
C LEU A 172 -2.98 -17.65 -24.54
N LEU A 173 -2.49 -18.11 -23.40
CA LEU A 173 -3.23 -18.95 -22.45
C LEU A 173 -4.05 -18.14 -21.42
N LYS A 174 -3.88 -16.81 -21.38
CA LYS A 174 -4.46 -15.86 -20.42
C LYS A 174 -4.02 -16.10 -18.97
N MET A 175 -4.36 -17.24 -18.37
CA MET A 175 -3.97 -17.62 -17.02
C MET A 175 -3.87 -19.14 -16.88
N ILE A 176 -2.84 -19.61 -16.17
CA ILE A 176 -2.69 -21.01 -15.79
C ILE A 176 -2.74 -21.15 -14.26
N SER A 177 -3.15 -22.32 -13.78
CA SER A 177 -3.03 -22.65 -12.36
C SER A 177 -2.64 -24.11 -12.12
N TYR A 178 -2.05 -24.39 -10.96
CA TYR A 178 -1.79 -25.75 -10.47
C TYR A 178 -1.69 -25.79 -8.94
N PRO A 179 -1.97 -26.93 -8.28
CA PRO A 179 -2.00 -27.01 -6.82
C PRO A 179 -0.64 -26.79 -6.16
N PHE A 180 -0.64 -26.23 -4.95
CA PHE A 180 0.56 -26.06 -4.11
C PHE A 180 1.28 -27.38 -3.82
N SER A 181 0.57 -28.51 -3.84
CA SER A 181 1.17 -29.84 -3.68
C SER A 181 2.15 -30.21 -4.79
N TRP A 182 2.11 -29.54 -5.95
CA TRP A 182 3.04 -29.77 -7.06
C TRP A 182 4.38 -29.06 -6.90
N ILE A 183 4.48 -28.06 -6.00
CA ILE A 183 5.68 -27.22 -5.86
C ILE A 183 6.91 -28.07 -5.53
N LEU A 184 6.81 -28.94 -4.52
CA LEU A 184 7.93 -29.80 -4.10
C LEU A 184 8.30 -30.86 -5.16
N PRO A 185 7.35 -31.65 -5.72
CA PRO A 185 7.64 -32.56 -6.83
C PRO A 185 8.34 -31.89 -8.02
N MET A 186 7.88 -30.71 -8.44
CA MET A 186 8.52 -29.97 -9.54
C MET A 186 9.93 -29.51 -9.19
N LEU A 187 10.16 -29.05 -7.95
CA LEU A 187 11.49 -28.66 -7.49
C LEU A 187 12.47 -29.85 -7.45
N ILE A 188 12.02 -31.00 -6.94
CA ILE A 188 12.81 -32.24 -6.95
C ILE A 188 13.13 -32.64 -8.39
N LEU A 189 12.13 -32.65 -9.28
CA LEU A 189 12.33 -33.00 -10.68
C LEU A 189 13.32 -32.07 -11.37
N ALA A 190 13.18 -30.75 -11.22
CA ALA A 190 14.09 -29.77 -11.79
C ALA A 190 15.53 -29.96 -11.27
N THR A 191 15.68 -30.25 -9.97
CA THR A 191 16.98 -30.53 -9.34
C THR A 191 17.61 -31.80 -9.89
N LEU A 192 16.86 -32.89 -10.04
CA LEU A 192 17.35 -34.14 -10.60
C LEU A 192 17.78 -33.96 -12.07
N ILE A 193 16.99 -33.24 -12.87
CA ILE A 193 17.34 -32.90 -14.25
C ILE A 193 18.63 -32.07 -14.28
N PHE A 194 18.76 -31.07 -13.42
CA PHE A 194 19.96 -30.23 -13.33
C PHE A 194 21.21 -31.06 -13.01
N LEU A 195 21.15 -31.92 -12.00
CA LEU A 195 22.26 -32.81 -11.62
C LEU A 195 22.62 -33.78 -12.75
N TYR A 196 21.60 -34.35 -13.42
CA TYR A 196 21.81 -35.19 -14.59
C TYR A 196 22.50 -34.44 -15.74
N LEU A 197 22.09 -33.19 -16.03
CA LEU A 197 22.70 -32.39 -17.09
C LEU A 197 24.15 -31.99 -16.78
N ILE A 198 24.47 -31.72 -15.50
CA ILE A 198 25.86 -31.53 -15.07
C ILE A 198 26.66 -32.81 -15.33
N PHE A 199 26.17 -33.96 -14.87
CA PHE A 199 26.84 -35.24 -15.08
C PHE A 199 27.03 -35.54 -16.57
N TYR A 200 25.96 -35.43 -17.36
CA TYR A 200 25.98 -35.64 -18.81
C TYR A 200 26.95 -34.70 -19.52
N GLY A 201 26.95 -33.41 -19.17
CA GLY A 201 27.83 -32.41 -19.75
C GLY A 201 29.31 -32.65 -19.41
N LEU A 202 29.62 -33.09 -18.19
CA LEU A 202 30.98 -33.49 -17.80
C LEU A 202 31.40 -34.79 -18.52
N TYR A 203 30.53 -35.79 -18.58
CA TYR A 203 30.77 -37.07 -19.27
C TYR A 203 31.04 -36.86 -20.77
N LYS A 204 30.26 -36.01 -21.43
CA LYS A 204 30.45 -35.63 -22.84
C LYS A 204 31.54 -34.58 -23.05
N ARG A 205 32.27 -34.18 -22.00
CA ARG A 205 33.34 -33.15 -22.03
C ARG A 205 32.89 -31.81 -22.61
N ARG A 206 31.60 -31.51 -22.50
CA ARG A 206 30.98 -30.23 -22.88
C ARG A 206 31.00 -29.22 -21.73
N LEU A 207 31.17 -29.70 -20.50
CA LEU A 207 31.39 -28.90 -19.31
C LEU A 207 32.82 -29.06 -18.80
N ASN A 208 33.35 -28.00 -18.18
CA ASN A 208 34.64 -28.00 -17.52
C ASN A 208 34.48 -27.46 -16.09
N GLY A 209 34.85 -28.24 -15.07
CA GLY A 209 34.67 -27.85 -13.66
C GLY A 209 35.34 -26.53 -13.27
N LYS A 210 36.53 -26.24 -13.80
CA LYS A 210 37.21 -24.96 -13.59
C LYS A 210 36.41 -23.81 -14.21
N MET A 211 35.84 -24.02 -15.39
CA MET A 211 35.02 -23.01 -16.06
C MET A 211 33.65 -22.82 -15.41
N ILE A 212 33.08 -23.87 -14.81
CA ILE A 212 31.90 -23.75 -13.95
C ILE A 212 32.20 -22.83 -12.77
N ALA A 213 33.31 -23.07 -12.05
CA ALA A 213 33.74 -22.22 -10.93
C ALA A 213 33.96 -20.76 -11.37
N VAL A 214 34.63 -20.55 -12.52
CA VAL A 214 34.79 -19.21 -13.09
C VAL A 214 33.44 -18.58 -13.46
N GLY A 215 32.44 -19.37 -13.85
CA GLY A 215 31.08 -18.90 -14.17
C GLY A 215 30.35 -18.24 -13.01
N PHE A 216 30.67 -18.58 -11.75
CA PHE A 216 30.14 -17.90 -10.57
C PHE A 216 30.63 -16.45 -10.46
N VAL A 217 31.84 -16.16 -10.93
CA VAL A 217 32.45 -14.84 -10.79
C VAL A 217 31.64 -13.73 -11.51
N PRO A 218 31.37 -13.79 -12.83
CA PRO A 218 30.60 -12.75 -13.49
C PRO A 218 29.15 -12.67 -12.98
N PHE A 219 28.57 -13.80 -12.57
CA PHE A 219 27.23 -13.85 -12.00
C PHE A 219 27.16 -13.08 -10.67
N LEU A 220 28.02 -13.43 -9.70
CA LEU A 220 28.06 -12.79 -8.38
C LEU A 220 28.50 -11.32 -8.48
N LEU A 221 29.48 -10.99 -9.32
CA LEU A 221 29.87 -9.60 -9.55
C LEU A 221 28.70 -8.77 -10.09
N SER A 222 27.94 -9.29 -11.05
CA SER A 222 26.78 -8.58 -11.60
C SER A 222 25.69 -8.38 -10.54
N LEU A 223 25.38 -9.42 -9.76
CA LEU A 223 24.41 -9.32 -8.66
C LEU A 223 24.84 -8.31 -7.59
N ILE A 224 26.09 -8.38 -7.14
CA ILE A 224 26.61 -7.49 -6.09
C ILE A 224 26.61 -6.04 -6.58
N PHE A 225 27.19 -5.77 -7.77
CA PHE A 225 27.24 -4.40 -8.29
C PHE A 225 25.86 -3.82 -8.56
N CYS A 226 24.96 -4.57 -9.21
CA CYS A 226 23.61 -4.07 -9.49
C CYS A 226 22.77 -3.97 -8.21
N GLY A 227 22.97 -4.85 -7.22
CA GLY A 227 22.31 -4.77 -5.91
C GLY A 227 22.74 -3.53 -5.11
N ILE A 228 24.06 -3.28 -5.02
CA ILE A 228 24.62 -2.07 -4.39
C ILE A 228 24.10 -0.82 -5.11
N LEU A 229 24.17 -0.81 -6.44
CA LEU A 229 23.68 0.28 -7.27
C LEU A 229 22.20 0.56 -7.02
N GLY A 230 21.34 -0.45 -7.01
CA GLY A 230 19.91 -0.25 -6.79
C GLY A 230 19.58 0.24 -5.38
N PHE A 231 20.27 -0.28 -4.35
CA PHE A 231 20.02 0.10 -2.95
C PHE A 231 20.55 1.50 -2.61
N PHE A 232 21.81 1.79 -2.93
CA PHE A 232 22.42 3.09 -2.62
C PHE A 232 22.11 4.15 -3.67
N GLY A 233 21.84 3.75 -4.92
CA GLY A 233 21.53 4.66 -6.00
C GLY A 233 20.27 5.47 -5.72
N TRP A 234 19.18 4.88 -5.22
CA TRP A 234 18.00 5.65 -4.86
C TRP A 234 18.27 6.64 -3.72
N LYS A 235 19.04 6.24 -2.70
CA LYS A 235 19.45 7.15 -1.61
C LYS A 235 20.29 8.32 -2.14
N PHE A 236 21.15 8.06 -3.12
CA PHE A 236 21.93 9.10 -3.79
C PHE A 236 21.05 10.04 -4.61
N ILE A 237 20.02 9.53 -5.30
CA ILE A 237 19.02 10.35 -5.99
C ILE A 237 18.30 11.27 -4.99
N LEU A 238 17.86 10.75 -3.84
CA LEU A 238 17.23 11.59 -2.80
C LEU A 238 18.18 12.64 -2.20
N ALA A 239 19.49 12.40 -2.20
CA ALA A 239 20.46 13.40 -1.77
C ALA A 239 20.66 14.52 -2.80
N ILE A 240 20.49 14.24 -4.10
CA ILE A 240 20.55 15.24 -5.16
C ILE A 240 19.22 15.99 -5.30
N TYR A 241 18.10 15.28 -5.11
CA TYR A 241 16.73 15.80 -5.22
C TYR A 241 15.97 15.62 -3.90
N PRO A 242 16.35 16.36 -2.84
CA PRO A 242 15.72 16.25 -1.53
C PRO A 242 14.22 16.59 -1.56
N GLN A 243 13.77 17.40 -2.52
CA GLN A 243 12.37 17.75 -2.72
C GLN A 243 11.45 16.55 -3.01
N TYR A 244 11.99 15.40 -3.44
CA TYR A 244 11.21 14.18 -3.61
C TYR A 244 10.66 13.61 -2.30
N LEU A 245 11.23 13.99 -1.14
CA LEU A 245 10.73 13.60 0.16
C LEU A 245 9.33 14.18 0.46
N GLU A 246 8.91 15.20 -0.29
CA GLU A 246 7.56 15.76 -0.19
C GLU A 246 6.48 14.84 -0.80
N ILE A 247 6.86 13.91 -1.68
CA ILE A 247 5.94 12.92 -2.27
C ILE A 247 5.85 11.70 -1.35
N GLN A 248 4.92 11.75 -0.40
CA GLN A 248 4.77 10.74 0.66
C GLN A 248 4.42 9.33 0.15
N GLN A 249 3.81 9.22 -1.03
CA GLN A 249 3.51 7.93 -1.67
C GLN A 249 4.77 7.10 -1.99
N GLY A 250 5.95 7.73 -2.01
CA GLY A 250 7.23 7.04 -2.25
C GLY A 250 7.49 6.66 -3.71
N PHE A 251 6.66 7.14 -4.64
CA PHE A 251 6.85 7.01 -6.08
C PHE A 251 6.72 8.38 -6.74
N THR A 252 7.80 8.88 -7.34
CA THR A 252 7.85 10.23 -7.93
C THR A 252 7.20 10.28 -9.31
N TYR A 253 6.83 11.48 -9.78
CA TYR A 253 6.26 11.70 -11.12
C TYR A 253 7.13 11.15 -12.27
N ASN A 254 8.45 11.16 -12.10
CA ASN A 254 9.43 10.65 -13.06
C ASN A 254 9.95 9.24 -12.71
N GLY A 255 9.30 8.53 -11.77
CA GLY A 255 9.75 7.24 -11.23
C GLY A 255 9.97 6.16 -12.28
N HIS A 256 9.12 6.09 -13.31
CA HIS A 256 9.29 5.15 -14.43
C HIS A 256 10.59 5.37 -15.22
N TRP A 257 11.02 6.62 -15.37
CA TRP A 257 12.31 6.93 -16.00
C TRP A 257 13.49 6.49 -15.14
N TYR A 258 13.37 6.58 -13.81
CA TYR A 258 14.37 6.00 -12.91
C TYR A 258 14.41 4.47 -13.00
N ILE A 259 13.26 3.79 -13.05
CA ILE A 259 13.23 2.32 -13.26
C ILE A 259 13.99 1.98 -14.55
N ALA A 260 13.67 2.64 -15.67
CA ALA A 260 14.35 2.43 -16.94
C ALA A 260 15.87 2.70 -16.83
N PHE A 261 16.27 3.82 -16.21
CA PHE A 261 17.67 4.17 -15.97
C PHE A 261 18.42 3.03 -15.25
N PHE A 262 17.88 2.55 -14.13
CA PHE A 262 18.50 1.49 -13.32
C PHE A 262 18.51 0.13 -14.03
N VAL A 263 17.46 -0.21 -14.79
CA VAL A 263 17.41 -1.44 -15.59
C VAL A 263 18.48 -1.42 -16.69
N PHE A 264 18.54 -0.34 -17.48
CA PHE A 264 19.54 -0.23 -18.54
C PHE A 264 20.97 -0.12 -18.00
N LEU A 265 21.17 0.53 -16.85
CA LEU A 265 22.47 0.54 -16.17
C LEU A 265 22.87 -0.87 -15.70
N SER A 266 21.94 -1.62 -15.10
CA SER A 266 22.17 -3.01 -14.68
C SER A 266 22.51 -3.89 -15.87
N LEU A 267 21.82 -3.74 -17.00
CA LEU A 267 22.14 -4.45 -18.25
C LEU A 267 23.52 -4.06 -18.77
N ALA A 268 23.87 -2.77 -18.79
CA ALA A 268 25.16 -2.28 -19.25
C ALA A 268 26.32 -2.91 -18.45
N ILE A 269 26.20 -2.91 -17.12
CA ILE A 269 27.13 -3.54 -16.19
C ILE A 269 27.21 -5.04 -16.47
N THR A 270 26.06 -5.73 -16.51
CA THR A 270 26.02 -7.18 -16.68
C THR A 270 26.61 -7.63 -18.02
N PHE A 271 26.26 -6.97 -19.13
CA PHE A 271 26.89 -7.23 -20.43
C PHE A 271 28.40 -6.93 -20.41
N GLY A 272 28.82 -5.85 -19.75
CA GLY A 272 30.22 -5.46 -19.63
C GLY A 272 31.06 -6.49 -18.85
N VAL A 273 30.52 -6.96 -17.71
CA VAL A 273 31.10 -8.03 -16.89
C VAL A 273 31.19 -9.32 -17.72
N TYR A 274 30.08 -9.81 -18.27
CA TYR A 274 30.08 -11.05 -19.05
C TYR A 274 30.91 -10.98 -20.34
N LYS A 275 31.10 -9.80 -20.94
CA LYS A 275 32.05 -9.58 -22.05
C LYS A 275 33.49 -9.89 -21.62
N LYS A 276 33.89 -9.45 -20.43
CA LYS A 276 35.26 -9.65 -19.90
C LYS A 276 35.56 -11.12 -19.58
N PHE A 277 34.55 -11.86 -19.14
CA PHE A 277 34.70 -13.27 -18.74
C PHE A 277 34.31 -14.28 -19.82
N GLY A 278 33.63 -13.85 -20.89
CA GLY A 278 33.18 -14.71 -21.97
C GLY A 278 34.35 -15.36 -22.71
N LYS A 279 34.57 -16.66 -22.48
CA LYS A 279 35.55 -17.46 -23.23
C LYS A 279 34.82 -18.29 -24.29
N LYS A 280 35.33 -18.24 -25.53
CA LYS A 280 34.84 -19.06 -26.64
C LYS A 280 34.76 -20.54 -26.22
N PHE A 281 33.68 -21.21 -26.60
CA PHE A 281 33.45 -22.65 -26.44
C PHE A 281 33.23 -23.14 -24.99
N ASN A 282 33.03 -22.23 -24.03
CA ASN A 282 32.74 -22.59 -22.63
C ASN A 282 31.38 -22.07 -22.15
N GLU A 283 30.55 -21.55 -23.06
CA GLU A 283 29.26 -20.93 -22.78
C GLU A 283 28.34 -21.81 -21.90
N PRO A 284 28.24 -23.15 -22.10
CA PRO A 284 27.44 -24.01 -21.24
C PRO A 284 27.93 -24.06 -19.79
N SER A 285 29.25 -23.97 -19.55
CA SER A 285 29.81 -24.00 -18.19
C SER A 285 29.42 -22.77 -17.37
N PHE A 286 29.26 -21.61 -18.00
CA PHE A 286 28.84 -20.37 -17.34
C PHE A 286 27.36 -20.38 -16.94
N TYR A 287 26.55 -21.27 -17.52
CA TYR A 287 25.12 -21.34 -17.26
C TYR A 287 24.75 -22.11 -15.98
N VAL A 288 25.68 -22.92 -15.48
CA VAL A 288 25.50 -23.74 -14.27
C VAL A 288 25.22 -22.86 -13.04
N ALA A 289 25.97 -21.78 -12.86
CA ALA A 289 25.81 -20.89 -11.70
C ALA A 289 24.44 -20.19 -11.67
N PRO A 290 23.97 -19.55 -12.76
CA PRO A 290 22.60 -19.02 -12.84
C PRO A 290 21.51 -20.05 -12.54
N LEU A 291 21.58 -21.25 -13.13
CA LEU A 291 20.58 -22.30 -12.91
C LEU A 291 20.58 -22.79 -11.46
N LEU A 292 21.75 -22.96 -10.85
CA LEU A 292 21.86 -23.31 -9.43
C LEU A 292 21.18 -22.23 -8.56
N PHE A 293 21.46 -20.96 -8.81
CA PHE A 293 20.85 -19.86 -8.05
C PHE A 293 19.34 -19.80 -8.25
N TRP A 294 18.84 -20.03 -9.47
CA TRP A 294 17.40 -20.13 -9.70
C TRP A 294 16.76 -21.30 -8.96
N LEU A 295 17.44 -22.45 -8.85
CA LEU A 295 16.97 -23.56 -8.01
C LEU A 295 16.97 -23.18 -6.52
N LEU A 296 18.01 -22.50 -6.03
CA LEU A 296 18.06 -21.99 -4.64
C LEU A 296 16.94 -20.96 -4.37
N ILE A 297 16.65 -20.08 -5.32
CA ILE A 297 15.50 -19.16 -5.25
C ILE A 297 14.21 -19.97 -5.15
N ASN A 298 14.04 -21.02 -5.96
CA ASN A 298 12.85 -21.87 -5.91
C ASN A 298 12.74 -22.68 -4.60
N VAL A 299 13.87 -23.03 -3.96
CA VAL A 299 13.88 -23.57 -2.58
C VAL A 299 13.36 -22.51 -1.59
N ALA A 300 13.85 -21.27 -1.66
CA ALA A 300 13.38 -20.19 -0.80
C ALA A 300 11.89 -19.88 -1.03
N VAL A 301 11.43 -19.90 -2.28
CA VAL A 301 10.02 -19.76 -2.67
C VAL A 301 9.17 -20.87 -2.07
N PHE A 302 9.61 -22.13 -2.13
CA PHE A 302 8.88 -23.25 -1.51
C PHE A 302 8.71 -23.09 0.00
N ILE A 303 9.72 -22.56 0.70
CA ILE A 303 9.72 -22.42 2.16
C ILE A 303 8.96 -21.18 2.61
N ILE A 304 9.21 -20.03 1.97
CA ILE A 304 8.84 -18.70 2.51
C ILE A 304 7.68 -18.07 1.71
N LEU A 305 7.62 -18.28 0.40
CA LEU A 305 6.74 -17.52 -0.49
C LEU A 305 6.12 -18.39 -1.58
N LYS A 306 5.32 -19.39 -1.19
CA LYS A 306 4.74 -20.39 -2.12
C LYS A 306 3.94 -19.77 -3.26
N GLY A 307 3.35 -18.59 -3.07
CA GLY A 307 2.66 -17.84 -4.13
C GLY A 307 3.55 -17.48 -5.33
N ALA A 308 4.88 -17.47 -5.18
CA ALA A 308 5.83 -17.23 -6.27
C ALA A 308 6.28 -18.51 -7.00
N ALA A 309 5.73 -19.69 -6.68
CA ALA A 309 6.23 -20.97 -7.18
C ALA A 309 6.16 -21.16 -8.71
N PHE A 310 5.45 -20.29 -9.43
CA PHE A 310 5.53 -20.21 -10.90
C PHE A 310 6.93 -19.83 -11.41
N PHE A 311 7.85 -19.37 -10.54
CA PHE A 311 9.25 -19.14 -10.87
C PHE A 311 9.97 -20.41 -11.36
N ILE A 312 9.44 -21.61 -11.05
CA ILE A 312 9.99 -22.87 -11.53
C ILE A 312 9.77 -23.07 -13.03
N ILE A 313 8.74 -22.44 -13.62
CA ILE A 313 8.40 -22.60 -15.04
C ILE A 313 9.57 -22.16 -15.92
N PRO A 314 10.09 -20.91 -15.82
CA PRO A 314 11.30 -20.51 -16.54
C PRO A 314 12.52 -21.41 -16.29
N VAL A 315 12.65 -22.01 -15.11
CA VAL A 315 13.77 -22.91 -14.79
C VAL A 315 13.70 -24.18 -15.63
N PHE A 316 12.53 -24.79 -15.82
CA PHE A 316 12.40 -25.95 -16.72
C PHE A 316 12.79 -25.62 -18.16
N PHE A 317 12.37 -24.46 -18.68
CA PHE A 317 12.81 -24.00 -20.00
C PHE A 317 14.31 -23.67 -20.05
N GLY A 318 14.87 -23.17 -18.94
CA GLY A 318 16.29 -22.98 -18.76
C GLY A 318 17.06 -24.29 -18.80
N LEU A 319 16.58 -25.35 -18.12
CA LEU A 319 17.17 -26.69 -18.15
C LEU A 319 17.09 -27.32 -19.55
N LEU A 320 15.98 -27.12 -20.27
CA LEU A 320 15.86 -27.55 -21.66
C LEU A 320 16.85 -26.81 -22.57
N SER A 321 16.99 -25.49 -22.40
CA SER A 321 18.00 -24.71 -23.13
C SER A 321 19.42 -25.19 -22.81
N PHE A 322 19.68 -25.51 -21.54
CA PHE A 322 20.97 -26.06 -21.11
C PHE A 322 21.27 -27.40 -21.78
N PHE A 323 20.29 -28.31 -21.87
CA PHE A 323 20.44 -29.55 -22.62
C PHE A 323 20.80 -29.30 -24.09
N VAL A 324 20.14 -28.34 -24.76
CA VAL A 324 20.46 -27.99 -26.14
C VAL A 324 21.88 -27.45 -26.28
N MET A 325 22.32 -26.57 -25.36
CA MET A 325 23.70 -26.08 -25.31
C MET A 325 24.74 -27.20 -25.12
N LEU A 326 24.40 -28.26 -24.38
CA LEU A 326 25.28 -29.42 -24.21
C LEU A 326 25.34 -30.30 -25.47
N ARG A 327 24.26 -30.37 -26.24
CA ARG A 327 24.20 -31.19 -27.47
C ARG A 327 24.75 -30.48 -28.70
N GLN A 328 24.59 -29.16 -28.78
CA GLN A 328 24.89 -28.36 -29.97
C GLN A 328 25.99 -27.34 -29.67
N GLU A 329 27.01 -27.28 -30.52
CA GLU A 329 28.09 -26.28 -30.39
C GLU A 329 27.61 -24.87 -30.74
N ARG A 330 26.64 -24.78 -31.65
CA ARG A 330 26.04 -23.53 -32.11
C ARG A 330 24.52 -23.70 -32.13
N PRO A 331 23.85 -23.59 -30.97
CA PRO A 331 22.40 -23.66 -30.93
C PRO A 331 21.79 -22.51 -31.74
N SER A 332 20.63 -22.77 -32.35
CA SER A 332 19.86 -21.72 -33.02
C SER A 332 19.46 -20.65 -32.01
N LEU A 333 19.89 -19.40 -32.22
CA LEU A 333 19.53 -18.26 -31.36
C LEU A 333 18.02 -18.04 -31.32
N LEU A 334 17.33 -18.28 -32.43
CA LEU A 334 15.87 -18.20 -32.50
C LEU A 334 15.22 -19.24 -31.56
N ALA A 335 15.69 -20.49 -31.60
CA ALA A 335 15.19 -21.54 -30.73
C ALA A 335 15.48 -21.23 -29.24
N MET A 336 16.69 -20.73 -28.92
CA MET A 336 17.03 -20.33 -27.55
C MET A 336 16.18 -19.14 -27.08
N THR A 337 15.84 -18.21 -27.98
CA THR A 337 14.96 -17.08 -27.67
C THR A 337 13.54 -17.54 -27.39
N LEU A 338 13.01 -18.48 -28.17
CA LEU A 338 11.69 -19.08 -27.92
C LEU A 338 11.64 -19.83 -26.59
N LEU A 339 12.70 -20.57 -26.24
CA LEU A 339 12.82 -21.21 -24.92
C LEU A 339 12.98 -20.18 -23.78
N GLY A 340 13.62 -19.03 -24.03
CA GLY A 340 13.73 -17.94 -23.07
C GLY A 340 12.47 -17.09 -22.90
N ALA A 341 11.51 -17.18 -23.83
CA ALA A 341 10.33 -16.32 -23.84
C ALA A 341 9.47 -16.40 -22.55
N PRO A 342 9.21 -17.59 -21.96
CA PRO A 342 8.50 -17.67 -20.68
C PRO A 342 9.17 -16.86 -19.55
N ALA A 343 10.50 -16.81 -19.50
CA ALA A 343 11.22 -16.02 -18.51
C ALA A 343 10.97 -14.52 -18.69
N LEU A 344 10.97 -14.03 -19.95
CA LEU A 344 10.67 -12.64 -20.27
C LEU A 344 9.25 -12.26 -19.86
N PHE A 345 8.25 -13.06 -20.26
CA PHE A 345 6.85 -12.77 -19.96
C PHE A 345 6.52 -12.82 -18.47
N ILE A 346 7.18 -13.69 -17.72
CA ILE A 346 6.95 -13.82 -16.27
C ILE A 346 7.71 -12.74 -15.49
N PHE A 347 9.01 -12.52 -15.78
CA PHE A 347 9.85 -11.69 -14.92
C PHE A 347 9.95 -10.23 -15.37
N ALA A 348 9.80 -9.89 -16.65
CA ALA A 348 9.90 -8.50 -17.10
C ALA A 348 8.82 -7.60 -16.46
N PRO A 349 7.54 -8.03 -16.34
CA PRO A 349 6.55 -7.24 -15.61
C PRO A 349 6.92 -7.02 -14.14
N LEU A 350 7.52 -8.02 -13.48
CA LEU A 350 7.91 -7.92 -12.06
C LEU A 350 9.01 -6.87 -11.82
N ILE A 351 9.87 -6.62 -12.80
CA ILE A 351 10.93 -5.60 -12.71
C ILE A 351 10.34 -4.20 -12.45
N GLN A 352 9.23 -3.86 -13.10
CA GLN A 352 8.53 -2.58 -12.89
C GLN A 352 7.53 -2.67 -11.73
N PHE A 353 6.83 -3.80 -11.59
CA PHE A 353 5.73 -3.95 -10.64
C PHE A 353 6.15 -3.66 -9.19
N PHE A 354 7.31 -4.15 -8.75
CA PHE A 354 7.74 -3.98 -7.36
C PHE A 354 7.99 -2.51 -6.98
N PRO A 355 8.79 -1.71 -7.71
CA PRO A 355 8.91 -0.28 -7.40
C PRO A 355 7.60 0.50 -7.51
N VAL A 356 6.72 0.15 -8.47
CA VAL A 356 5.42 0.83 -8.60
C VAL A 356 4.54 0.55 -7.38
N GLY A 357 4.44 -0.70 -6.92
CA GLY A 357 3.59 -1.07 -5.79
C GLY A 357 4.17 -0.76 -4.40
N LEU A 358 5.49 -0.79 -4.25
CA LEU A 358 6.20 -0.68 -2.96
C LEU A 358 7.05 0.60 -2.82
N GLY A 359 7.05 1.46 -3.84
CA GLY A 359 7.83 2.69 -3.92
C GLY A 359 9.24 2.51 -4.49
N LEU A 360 9.86 3.62 -4.93
CA LEU A 360 11.18 3.65 -5.58
C LEU A 360 12.32 3.20 -4.66
N LYS A 361 12.10 3.14 -3.35
CA LYS A 361 13.03 2.47 -2.41
C LYS A 361 13.31 1.00 -2.79
N MET A 362 12.41 0.36 -3.53
CA MET A 362 12.54 -1.02 -3.98
C MET A 362 13.21 -1.18 -5.35
N LEU A 363 13.84 -0.13 -5.92
CA LEU A 363 14.62 -0.20 -7.17
C LEU A 363 15.72 -1.27 -7.14
N VAL A 364 16.22 -1.65 -5.96
CA VAL A 364 17.13 -2.79 -5.78
C VAL A 364 16.54 -4.09 -6.33
N ILE A 365 15.24 -4.32 -6.17
CA ILE A 365 14.56 -5.51 -6.71
C ILE A 365 14.61 -5.48 -8.24
N SER A 366 14.33 -4.36 -8.88
CA SER A 366 14.41 -4.22 -10.35
C SER A 366 15.81 -4.53 -10.87
N CYS A 367 16.86 -4.04 -10.19
CA CYS A 367 18.24 -4.30 -10.57
C CYS A 367 18.59 -5.79 -10.43
N VAL A 368 18.22 -6.43 -9.32
CA VAL A 368 18.47 -7.86 -9.09
C VAL A 368 17.70 -8.74 -10.07
N PHE A 369 16.40 -8.50 -10.28
CA PHE A 369 15.61 -9.24 -11.24
C PHE A 369 16.11 -9.05 -12.68
N THR A 370 16.64 -7.87 -13.02
CA THR A 370 17.28 -7.64 -14.32
C THR A 370 18.48 -8.57 -14.52
N VAL A 371 19.35 -8.73 -13.51
CA VAL A 371 20.49 -9.67 -13.58
C VAL A 371 20.01 -11.12 -13.63
N LEU A 372 19.04 -11.50 -12.82
CA LEU A 372 18.50 -12.87 -12.80
C LEU A 372 17.84 -13.24 -14.14
N LEU A 373 17.05 -12.32 -14.72
CA LEU A 373 16.45 -12.48 -16.05
C LEU A 373 17.51 -12.50 -17.16
N PHE A 374 18.53 -11.63 -17.08
CA PHE A 374 19.64 -11.68 -18.02
C PHE A 374 20.32 -13.05 -18.03
N THR A 375 20.59 -13.59 -16.84
CA THR A 375 21.41 -14.79 -16.66
C THR A 375 20.65 -16.07 -17.01
N ILE A 376 19.31 -16.12 -16.85
CA ILE A 376 18.51 -17.22 -17.39
C ILE A 376 18.42 -17.19 -18.92
N LEU A 377 18.57 -16.00 -19.52
CA LEU A 377 18.66 -15.81 -20.98
C LEU A 377 20.09 -15.96 -21.53
N TRP A 378 21.03 -16.46 -20.71
CA TRP A 378 22.39 -16.75 -21.14
C TRP A 378 22.49 -17.69 -22.36
N PRO A 379 21.59 -18.68 -22.59
CA PRO A 379 21.60 -19.47 -23.83
C PRO A 379 21.46 -18.63 -25.11
N VAL A 380 20.96 -17.39 -25.02
CA VAL A 380 20.94 -16.41 -26.12
C VAL A 380 22.18 -15.54 -26.07
N PHE A 381 22.40 -14.85 -24.94
CA PHE A 381 23.46 -13.84 -24.84
C PHE A 381 24.88 -14.44 -24.88
N GLY A 382 25.05 -15.66 -24.38
CA GLY A 382 26.31 -16.40 -24.39
C GLY A 382 26.88 -16.58 -25.80
N TYR A 383 26.02 -16.92 -26.76
CA TYR A 383 26.41 -17.13 -28.16
C TYR A 383 26.34 -15.86 -29.03
N TYR A 384 25.70 -14.80 -28.54
CA TYR A 384 25.69 -13.50 -29.23
C TYR A 384 27.07 -12.83 -29.15
N LYS A 385 27.64 -12.43 -30.29
CA LYS A 385 29.01 -11.85 -30.37
C LYS A 385 29.08 -10.39 -29.91
N GLY A 386 28.03 -9.61 -30.12
CA GLY A 386 28.01 -8.15 -29.91
C GLY A 386 27.80 -7.67 -28.47
N LYS A 387 28.18 -8.45 -27.44
CA LYS A 387 27.92 -8.11 -26.02
C LYS A 387 28.47 -6.73 -25.63
N GLY A 388 29.63 -6.35 -26.16
CA GLY A 388 30.22 -5.03 -25.90
C GLY A 388 29.44 -3.87 -26.51
N ILE A 389 28.87 -4.07 -27.70
CA ILE A 389 28.01 -3.08 -28.35
C ILE A 389 26.74 -2.92 -27.51
N LEU A 390 26.11 -4.04 -27.10
CA LEU A 390 24.93 -3.99 -26.23
C LEU A 390 25.20 -3.32 -24.89
N SER A 391 26.37 -3.56 -24.28
CA SER A 391 26.78 -2.87 -23.04
C SER A 391 26.83 -1.35 -23.24
N VAL A 392 27.46 -0.87 -24.33
CA VAL A 392 27.54 0.56 -24.64
C VAL A 392 26.16 1.14 -24.97
N LEU A 393 25.35 0.45 -25.77
CA LEU A 393 23.99 0.89 -26.09
C LEU A 393 23.11 1.00 -24.84
N CYS A 394 23.16 0.01 -23.94
CA CYS A 394 22.45 0.06 -22.66
C CYS A 394 22.95 1.22 -21.78
N LEU A 395 24.25 1.50 -21.78
CA LEU A 395 24.80 2.65 -21.06
C LEU A 395 24.29 3.98 -21.63
N LEU A 396 24.24 4.12 -22.95
CA LEU A 396 23.70 5.32 -23.60
C LEU A 396 22.20 5.50 -23.30
N LEU A 397 21.42 4.42 -23.33
CA LEU A 397 20.00 4.44 -22.95
C LEU A 397 19.83 4.79 -21.48
N SER A 398 20.67 4.25 -20.60
CA SER A 398 20.67 4.59 -19.19
C SER A 398 20.90 6.09 -19.00
N VAL A 399 21.94 6.67 -19.60
CA VAL A 399 22.22 8.12 -19.55
C VAL A 399 21.03 8.92 -20.11
N PHE A 400 20.43 8.49 -21.22
CA PHE A 400 19.25 9.13 -21.77
C PHE A 400 18.08 9.16 -20.78
N PHE A 401 17.76 8.03 -20.14
CA PHE A 401 16.67 7.97 -19.16
C PHE A 401 16.96 8.75 -17.88
N PHE A 402 18.24 8.82 -17.47
CA PHE A 402 18.63 9.70 -16.38
C PHE A 402 18.41 11.18 -16.73
N ILE A 403 18.81 11.61 -17.94
CA ILE A 403 18.57 12.98 -18.42
C ILE A 403 17.06 13.26 -18.50
N LYS A 404 16.26 12.30 -18.98
CA LYS A 404 14.79 12.43 -19.02
C LYS A 404 14.21 12.58 -17.61
N ALA A 405 14.64 11.74 -16.66
CA ALA A 405 14.22 11.84 -15.27
C ALA A 405 14.59 13.21 -14.68
N HIS A 406 15.84 13.64 -14.85
CA HIS A 406 16.34 14.94 -14.39
C HIS A 406 15.54 16.11 -14.98
N SER A 407 15.25 16.10 -16.28
CA SER A 407 14.45 17.16 -16.95
C SER A 407 13.02 17.29 -16.42
N LYS A 408 12.55 16.33 -15.62
CA LYS A 408 11.22 16.29 -15.00
C LYS A 408 11.32 16.23 -13.47
N SER A 409 12.47 16.59 -12.91
CA SER A 409 12.71 16.52 -11.46
C SER A 409 12.02 17.64 -10.69
N ASP A 410 11.85 18.81 -11.31
CA ASP A 410 11.16 19.93 -10.69
C ASP A 410 9.64 19.79 -10.71
N PHE A 411 9.03 20.36 -9.67
CA PHE A 411 7.60 20.55 -9.57
C PHE A 411 7.10 21.58 -10.59
N SER A 412 5.86 21.42 -11.02
CA SER A 412 5.19 22.31 -11.97
C SER A 412 3.67 22.23 -11.76
N GLU A 413 2.89 22.98 -12.53
CA GLU A 413 1.42 22.90 -12.44
C GLU A 413 0.87 21.48 -12.70
N GLU A 414 1.54 20.70 -13.56
CA GLU A 414 1.21 19.28 -13.80
C GLU A 414 1.85 18.29 -12.80
N ARG A 415 2.89 18.70 -12.07
CA ARG A 415 3.65 17.87 -11.12
C ARG A 415 3.73 18.64 -9.82
N LYS A 416 2.60 18.70 -9.10
CA LYS A 416 2.48 19.62 -7.97
C LYS A 416 3.28 19.15 -6.77
N LYS A 417 3.88 20.10 -6.05
CA LYS A 417 4.50 19.86 -4.74
C LYS A 417 3.41 19.73 -3.68
N PRO A 418 3.33 18.62 -2.93
CA PRO A 418 2.50 18.56 -1.73
C PRO A 418 3.14 19.40 -0.61
N ASN A 419 2.38 20.31 -0.02
CA ASN A 419 2.82 21.11 1.14
C ASN A 419 1.70 21.23 2.18
N SER A 420 2.07 21.60 3.40
CA SER A 420 1.15 21.56 4.54
C SER A 420 1.29 22.75 5.47
N LEU A 421 0.16 23.14 6.05
CA LEU A 421 0.08 24.17 7.08
C LEU A 421 -1.05 23.86 8.04
N VAL A 422 -0.76 23.93 9.33
CA VAL A 422 -1.74 23.77 10.42
C VAL A 422 -1.59 24.92 11.39
N TYR A 423 -2.70 25.55 11.75
CA TYR A 423 -2.75 26.44 12.90
C TYR A 423 -3.07 25.61 14.13
N PHE A 424 -2.23 25.66 15.15
CA PHE A 424 -2.38 24.88 16.37
C PHE A 424 -2.47 25.80 17.58
N LYS A 425 -3.55 25.68 18.35
CA LYS A 425 -3.76 26.36 19.63
C LYS A 425 -3.64 25.34 20.77
N ASP A 426 -2.67 25.55 21.65
CA ASP A 426 -2.57 24.85 22.91
C ASP A 426 -3.30 25.68 23.99
N ALA A 427 -4.53 25.28 24.32
CA ALA A 427 -5.34 25.96 25.30
C ALA A 427 -4.87 25.75 26.74
N ASP A 428 -4.03 24.74 27.01
CA ASP A 428 -3.52 24.47 28.36
C ASP A 428 -2.48 25.52 28.79
N VAL A 429 -1.71 26.05 27.83
CA VAL A 429 -0.65 27.05 28.05
C VAL A 429 -0.90 28.38 27.34
N GLU A 430 -2.07 28.52 26.70
CA GLU A 430 -2.49 29.70 25.94
C GLU A 430 -1.48 30.13 24.86
N LYS A 431 -0.95 29.17 24.10
CA LYS A 431 0.00 29.44 23.00
C LYS A 431 -0.49 28.95 21.65
N THR A 432 -0.03 29.62 20.60
CA THR A 432 -0.46 29.36 19.21
C THR A 432 0.74 29.20 18.29
N TYR A 433 0.66 28.25 17.36
CA TYR A 433 1.76 27.88 16.48
C TYR A 433 1.30 27.60 15.06
N TRP A 434 2.17 27.92 14.11
CA TRP A 434 2.14 27.38 12.76
C TRP A 434 2.95 26.09 12.75
N LEU A 435 2.37 25.02 12.23
CA LEU A 435 3.00 23.71 12.10
C LEU A 435 2.99 23.24 10.65
N THR A 436 4.01 22.48 10.25
CA THR A 436 4.06 21.84 8.93
C THR A 436 4.68 20.46 8.99
N TYR A 437 4.24 19.57 8.10
CA TYR A 437 4.85 18.26 7.83
C TYR A 437 5.90 18.33 6.70
N ASP A 438 6.16 19.53 6.16
CA ASP A 438 7.11 19.75 5.06
C ASP A 438 8.53 19.51 5.53
N LYS A 439 9.32 18.79 4.73
CA LYS A 439 10.75 18.61 4.93
C LYS A 439 11.53 19.78 4.35
N GLU A 440 10.98 20.40 3.32
CA GLU A 440 11.47 21.61 2.69
C GLU A 440 10.42 22.74 2.70
N ILE A 441 10.81 23.85 3.32
CA ILE A 441 10.03 25.09 3.32
C ILE A 441 10.07 25.70 1.91
N ASP A 442 8.90 25.99 1.34
CA ASP A 442 8.77 26.73 0.08
C ASP A 442 8.33 28.17 0.33
N GLU A 443 8.33 28.98 -0.73
CA GLU A 443 7.93 30.39 -0.68
C GLU A 443 6.53 30.62 -0.08
N TRP A 444 5.63 29.64 -0.18
CA TRP A 444 4.29 29.74 0.39
C TRP A 444 4.29 29.44 1.89
N THR A 445 4.91 28.33 2.33
CA THR A 445 5.00 28.00 3.77
C THR A 445 5.91 28.96 4.55
N GLN A 446 6.93 29.52 3.90
CA GLN A 446 7.86 30.50 4.48
C GLN A 446 7.15 31.76 4.99
N GLN A 447 6.02 32.16 4.38
CA GLN A 447 5.23 33.33 4.80
C GLN A 447 4.69 33.21 6.23
N TYR A 448 4.53 31.99 6.73
CA TYR A 448 3.98 31.70 8.07
C TYR A 448 5.06 31.22 9.04
N LEU A 449 6.00 30.42 8.55
CA LEU A 449 7.05 29.79 9.35
C LEU A 449 8.33 30.63 9.46
N GLY A 450 8.50 31.65 8.61
CA GLY A 450 9.73 32.44 8.52
C GLY A 450 10.88 31.69 7.80
N GLU A 451 12.03 32.34 7.69
CA GLU A 451 13.19 31.80 6.95
C GLU A 451 13.90 30.65 7.68
N LYS A 452 13.81 30.63 9.02
CA LYS A 452 14.49 29.66 9.88
C LYS A 452 13.53 29.19 10.98
N PRO A 453 12.51 28.39 10.62
CA PRO A 453 11.59 27.87 11.62
C PRO A 453 12.30 26.91 12.57
N GLU A 454 11.76 26.79 13.77
CA GLU A 454 12.25 25.85 14.77
C GLU A 454 11.87 24.43 14.36
N THR A 455 12.78 23.47 14.58
CA THR A 455 12.44 22.05 14.43
C THR A 455 11.50 21.66 15.57
N THR A 456 10.39 21.02 15.26
CA THR A 456 9.42 20.59 16.27
C THR A 456 10.04 19.57 17.22
N THR A 457 10.03 19.87 18.51
CA THR A 457 10.34 18.88 19.56
C THR A 457 9.14 17.97 19.81
N GLU A 458 9.37 16.69 20.12
CA GLU A 458 8.31 15.68 20.36
C GLU A 458 7.27 16.11 21.42
N ASN A 459 7.62 17.00 22.35
CA ASN A 459 6.77 17.39 23.48
C ASN A 459 5.81 18.56 23.21
N LEU A 460 5.94 19.29 22.09
CA LEU A 460 5.24 20.58 21.88
C LEU A 460 3.90 20.42 21.14
N ALA A 461 3.84 19.50 20.18
CA ALA A 461 2.62 19.17 19.44
C ALA A 461 2.71 17.72 19.01
N GLU A 462 2.01 16.83 19.71
CA GLU A 462 1.81 15.47 19.24
C GLU A 462 1.03 15.53 17.92
N ALA A 463 1.61 14.96 16.86
CA ALA A 463 0.93 14.90 15.59
C ALA A 463 -0.31 14.00 15.71
N PRO A 464 -1.45 14.38 15.09
CA PRO A 464 -2.59 13.49 14.97
C PRO A 464 -2.20 12.17 14.36
N TYR A 465 -3.03 11.18 14.67
CA TYR A 465 -2.97 9.89 14.01
C TYR A 465 -2.91 10.03 12.48
N ASN A 466 -1.97 9.31 11.89
CA ASN A 466 -1.92 9.07 10.46
C ASN A 466 -1.30 7.71 10.17
N LYS A 467 -1.73 7.08 9.08
CA LYS A 467 -1.37 5.70 8.68
C LYS A 467 0.14 5.44 8.60
N TYR A 468 0.93 6.48 8.32
CA TYR A 468 2.36 6.36 8.07
C TYR A 468 3.25 6.89 9.20
N GLY A 469 2.66 7.37 10.30
CA GLY A 469 3.40 7.89 11.45
C GLY A 469 4.21 9.16 11.18
N TYR A 470 3.75 10.00 10.25
CA TYR A 470 4.34 11.30 9.98
C TYR A 470 4.12 12.25 11.16
N THR A 471 5.17 12.98 11.52
CA THR A 471 5.14 14.03 12.53
C THR A 471 5.38 15.39 11.88
N TYR A 472 5.03 16.45 12.60
CA TYR A 472 5.44 17.79 12.23
C TYR A 472 6.98 17.85 12.13
N SER A 473 7.47 18.67 11.21
CA SER A 473 8.90 18.85 10.95
C SER A 473 9.39 20.22 11.43
N TYR A 474 8.57 21.26 11.22
CA TYR A 474 8.90 22.61 11.61
C TYR A 474 7.72 23.31 12.27
N MET A 475 8.04 24.29 13.10
CA MET A 475 7.09 25.15 13.78
C MET A 475 7.57 26.60 13.86
N ASN A 476 6.62 27.49 14.05
CA ASN A 476 6.87 28.87 14.45
C ASN A 476 5.68 29.38 15.29
N GLU A 477 5.89 30.38 16.13
CA GLU A 477 4.79 31.01 16.88
C GLU A 477 3.82 31.69 15.91
N ALA A 478 2.52 31.47 16.11
CA ALA A 478 1.47 32.05 15.28
C ALA A 478 0.77 33.20 16.01
N PRO A 479 0.32 34.25 15.30
CA PRO A 479 -0.50 35.29 15.91
C PRO A 479 -1.77 34.71 16.53
N GLU A 480 -2.11 35.15 17.73
CA GLU A 480 -3.30 34.69 18.44
C GLU A 480 -4.58 35.03 17.66
N LYS A 481 -5.50 34.07 17.64
CA LYS A 481 -6.84 34.18 17.03
C LYS A 481 -7.90 33.79 18.03
N ASN A 482 -9.06 34.41 17.93
CA ASN A 482 -10.20 34.11 18.79
C ASN A 482 -10.90 32.84 18.29
N ILE A 483 -10.28 31.69 18.57
CA ILE A 483 -10.83 30.37 18.30
C ILE A 483 -11.59 29.91 19.55
N PRO A 484 -12.93 29.76 19.48
CA PRO A 484 -13.72 29.24 20.58
C PRO A 484 -13.27 27.84 20.97
N ASP A 485 -13.16 27.61 22.27
CA ASP A 485 -12.87 26.30 22.84
C ASP A 485 -14.18 25.49 23.01
N PHE A 486 -14.07 24.17 23.05
CA PHE A 486 -15.20 23.28 23.28
C PHE A 486 -15.71 23.36 24.72
N GLU A 487 -16.97 23.01 24.94
CA GLU A 487 -17.54 22.88 26.28
C GLU A 487 -17.53 21.41 26.70
N ILE A 488 -17.25 21.16 27.99
CA ILE A 488 -17.39 19.83 28.59
C ILE A 488 -18.51 19.90 29.60
N ILE A 489 -19.54 19.09 29.39
CA ILE A 489 -20.69 19.00 30.27
C ILE A 489 -20.60 17.66 31.01
N LEU A 490 -20.47 17.70 32.34
CA LEU A 490 -20.54 16.51 33.18
C LEU A 490 -22.02 16.23 33.48
N ASP A 491 -22.54 15.14 32.92
CA ASP A 491 -23.94 14.73 33.07
C ASP A 491 -24.14 13.83 34.29
N LYS A 492 -23.17 12.95 34.59
CA LYS A 492 -23.23 12.01 35.71
C LYS A 492 -21.84 11.68 36.24
N ASP A 493 -21.70 11.60 37.55
CA ASP A 493 -20.55 11.03 38.24
C ASP A 493 -21.04 10.36 39.54
N THR A 494 -21.07 9.03 39.55
CA THR A 494 -21.64 8.26 40.66
C THR A 494 -20.85 6.99 40.93
N VAL A 495 -20.68 6.63 42.20
CA VAL A 495 -20.07 5.35 42.59
C VAL A 495 -21.16 4.32 42.86
N VAL A 496 -21.06 3.16 42.20
CA VAL A 496 -21.95 2.01 42.39
C VAL A 496 -21.07 0.76 42.45
N GLU A 497 -21.22 -0.07 43.49
CA GLU A 497 -20.48 -1.35 43.64
C GLU A 497 -18.94 -1.21 43.49
N ASN A 498 -18.35 -0.19 44.14
CA ASN A 498 -16.92 0.16 44.07
C ASN A 498 -16.41 0.59 42.67
N LEU A 499 -17.31 0.87 41.74
CA LEU A 499 -17.01 1.42 40.42
C LEU A 499 -17.56 2.84 40.30
N ARG A 500 -16.69 3.77 39.94
CA ARG A 500 -17.09 5.13 39.56
C ARG A 500 -17.57 5.10 38.12
N ASN A 501 -18.81 5.54 37.89
CA ASN A 501 -19.45 5.62 36.59
C ASN A 501 -19.59 7.10 36.21
N VAL A 502 -19.02 7.47 35.07
CA VAL A 502 -18.96 8.86 34.61
C VAL A 502 -19.58 8.96 33.22
N LEU A 503 -20.45 9.95 33.04
CA LEU A 503 -20.98 10.39 31.75
C LEU A 503 -20.68 11.86 31.57
N PHE A 504 -19.95 12.20 30.51
CA PHE A 504 -19.75 13.57 30.09
C PHE A 504 -19.93 13.73 28.59
N THR A 505 -20.19 14.96 28.16
CA THR A 505 -20.38 15.32 26.76
C THR A 505 -19.40 16.42 26.37
N ILE A 506 -18.65 16.21 25.28
CA ILE A 506 -17.83 17.22 24.62
C ILE A 506 -18.69 17.88 23.53
N VAL A 507 -18.91 19.19 23.67
CA VAL A 507 -19.76 19.98 22.78
C VAL A 507 -18.89 20.99 22.00
N PRO A 508 -18.69 20.79 20.68
CA PRO A 508 -18.02 21.77 19.84
C PRO A 508 -18.72 23.13 19.89
N LYS A 509 -17.95 24.22 20.00
CA LYS A 509 -18.47 25.61 19.95
C LYS A 509 -18.21 26.32 18.63
N ARG A 510 -17.68 25.59 17.67
CA ARG A 510 -17.40 26.01 16.30
C ARG A 510 -17.63 24.82 15.37
N LYS A 511 -17.56 25.05 14.06
CA LYS A 511 -17.57 23.96 13.10
C LYS A 511 -16.31 23.12 13.25
N VAL A 512 -16.47 21.87 13.66
CA VAL A 512 -15.38 20.91 13.86
C VAL A 512 -15.67 19.71 12.96
N ASN A 513 -14.63 19.15 12.35
CA ASN A 513 -14.73 17.99 11.47
C ASN A 513 -14.28 16.71 12.17
N LYS A 514 -13.37 16.81 13.14
CA LYS A 514 -12.81 15.66 13.83
C LYS A 514 -12.46 16.00 15.29
N ILE A 515 -12.73 15.05 16.18
CA ILE A 515 -12.31 15.08 17.59
C ILE A 515 -11.53 13.81 17.89
N ASP A 516 -10.28 13.96 18.31
CA ASP A 516 -9.51 12.85 18.88
C ASP A 516 -9.50 12.97 20.40
N LEU A 517 -9.88 11.89 21.09
CA LEU A 517 -9.90 11.83 22.54
C LEU A 517 -8.86 10.83 23.03
N TYR A 518 -8.00 11.27 23.94
CA TYR A 518 -6.94 10.49 24.56
C TYR A 518 -7.15 10.44 26.07
N SER A 519 -6.76 9.33 26.70
CA SER A 519 -6.65 9.23 28.16
C SER A 519 -5.23 8.92 28.58
N ASP A 520 -4.93 9.09 29.86
CA ASP A 520 -3.68 8.60 30.44
C ASP A 520 -3.54 7.07 30.22
N GLN A 521 -2.34 6.63 29.81
CA GLN A 521 -2.03 5.26 29.41
C GLN A 521 -2.20 4.24 30.55
N PHE A 522 -2.25 4.71 31.79
CA PHE A 522 -2.37 3.85 32.98
C PHE A 522 -3.81 3.64 33.46
N VAL A 523 -4.82 4.25 32.81
CA VAL A 523 -6.22 4.10 33.21
C VAL A 523 -6.79 2.78 32.71
N SER A 524 -7.28 1.94 33.64
CA SER A 524 -7.97 0.69 33.32
C SER A 524 -9.49 0.87 33.37
N PHE A 525 -10.09 1.05 32.19
CA PHE A 525 -11.53 1.14 32.02
C PHE A 525 -12.21 -0.23 32.23
N LYS A 526 -13.31 -0.25 32.98
CA LYS A 526 -14.19 -1.42 33.19
C LYS A 526 -15.39 -1.44 32.24
N SER A 527 -15.77 -0.28 31.73
CA SER A 527 -16.66 -0.09 30.59
C SER A 527 -16.26 1.19 29.88
N LEU A 528 -16.48 1.24 28.57
CA LEU A 528 -16.23 2.42 27.74
C LEU A 528 -17.24 2.41 26.60
N GLU A 529 -17.89 3.55 26.38
CA GLU A 529 -18.95 3.72 25.40
C GLU A 529 -18.90 5.15 24.85
N PHE A 530 -19.07 5.29 23.54
CA PHE A 530 -19.08 6.54 22.82
C PHE A 530 -20.39 6.67 22.04
N ASN A 531 -21.16 7.73 22.29
CA ASN A 531 -22.44 7.97 21.61
C ASN A 531 -23.39 6.75 21.57
N GLY A 532 -23.47 5.97 22.66
CA GLY A 532 -24.32 4.77 22.70
C GLY A 532 -23.62 3.47 22.26
N GLN A 533 -22.45 3.57 21.62
CA GLN A 533 -21.73 2.43 21.06
C GLN A 533 -20.64 1.96 22.02
N LYS A 534 -20.70 0.67 22.40
CA LYS A 534 -19.73 0.08 23.31
C LYS A 534 -18.38 -0.07 22.63
N ALA A 535 -17.34 0.44 23.26
CA ALA A 535 -15.97 0.21 22.82
C ALA A 535 -15.46 -1.12 23.38
N SER A 536 -14.68 -1.85 22.58
CA SER A 536 -13.97 -3.03 23.05
C SER A 536 -12.92 -2.62 24.09
N LEU A 537 -13.04 -3.15 25.30
CA LEU A 537 -12.05 -2.97 26.35
C LEU A 537 -10.80 -3.79 25.99
N TYR A 538 -9.63 -3.14 26.02
CA TYR A 538 -8.35 -3.76 25.71
C TYR A 538 -8.04 -4.95 26.64
N ASN A 539 -8.47 -6.16 26.27
CA ASN A 539 -7.97 -7.41 26.80
C ASN A 539 -7.16 -8.09 25.70
N GLU A 540 -5.86 -8.23 25.96
CA GLU A 540 -4.84 -8.85 25.11
C GLU A 540 -4.42 -8.03 23.88
N LYS A 541 -3.10 -7.89 23.73
CA LYS A 541 -2.42 -7.21 22.62
C LYS A 541 -2.78 -7.86 21.28
N ASN A 542 -3.92 -7.53 20.69
CA ASN A 542 -4.06 -7.65 19.25
C ASN A 542 -3.21 -6.56 18.62
N LYS A 543 -2.04 -6.98 18.12
CA LYS A 543 -1.13 -6.16 17.31
C LYS A 543 -1.74 -5.69 15.98
N ASP A 544 -3.00 -6.05 15.70
CA ASP A 544 -3.58 -6.00 14.36
C ASP A 544 -4.71 -4.98 14.17
N TYR A 545 -5.01 -4.11 15.14
CA TYR A 545 -5.83 -2.93 14.85
C TYR A 545 -4.91 -1.74 14.53
N ARG A 546 -4.60 -1.59 13.24
CA ARG A 546 -3.77 -0.53 12.62
C ARG A 546 -2.34 -0.47 13.19
N GLY A 547 -1.38 -0.99 12.44
CA GLY A 547 0.06 -1.01 12.75
C GLY A 547 0.74 0.37 12.89
N THR A 548 0.30 1.14 13.87
CA THR A 548 0.69 2.52 14.16
C THR A 548 0.36 2.78 15.63
N LYS A 549 1.30 3.35 16.38
CA LYS A 549 1.12 3.77 17.78
C LYS A 549 0.10 4.92 17.85
N ASN A 550 -1.20 4.62 17.82
CA ASN A 550 -2.22 5.60 18.16
C ASN A 550 -2.74 5.32 19.56
N ASP A 551 -2.52 6.26 20.47
CA ASP A 551 -2.99 6.17 21.85
C ASP A 551 -4.38 6.83 22.02
N ALA A 552 -5.01 7.32 20.94
CA ALA A 552 -6.36 7.84 21.00
C ALA A 552 -7.36 6.73 21.33
N LEU A 553 -8.23 6.99 22.31
CA LEU A 553 -9.35 6.10 22.64
C LEU A 553 -10.39 6.06 21.52
N ILE A 554 -10.61 7.19 20.84
CA ILE A 554 -11.53 7.30 19.69
C ILE A 554 -11.07 8.43 18.76
N ASN A 555 -11.30 8.22 17.45
CA ASN A 555 -11.23 9.26 16.43
C ASN A 555 -12.67 9.50 15.96
N TYR A 556 -13.31 10.55 16.46
CA TYR A 556 -14.70 10.86 16.16
C TYR A 556 -14.79 11.87 15.01
N TYR A 557 -15.36 11.45 13.88
CA TYR A 557 -15.63 12.33 12.75
C TYR A 557 -17.01 12.97 12.93
N VAL A 558 -17.02 14.30 13.06
CA VAL A 558 -18.21 15.05 13.50
C VAL A 558 -19.14 15.27 12.31
N SER A 559 -20.36 14.77 12.41
CA SER A 559 -21.45 15.08 11.47
C SER A 559 -22.32 16.20 12.05
N GLU A 560 -22.68 17.20 11.25
CA GLU A 560 -23.63 18.27 11.62
C GLU A 560 -23.35 19.00 12.97
N ASN A 561 -22.08 19.16 13.36
CA ASN A 561 -21.66 19.70 14.67
C ASN A 561 -22.20 18.91 15.88
N ASP A 562 -22.40 17.61 15.72
CA ASP A 562 -22.79 16.72 16.81
C ASP A 562 -21.74 16.65 17.93
N SER A 563 -22.17 16.20 19.10
CA SER A 563 -21.37 16.13 20.31
C SER A 563 -20.84 14.73 20.56
N LEU A 564 -19.69 14.63 21.24
CA LEU A 564 -19.13 13.34 21.67
C LEU A 564 -19.52 13.08 23.13
N LYS A 565 -20.45 12.15 23.33
CA LYS A 565 -20.84 11.62 24.65
C LYS A 565 -19.94 10.45 25.00
N VAL A 566 -19.33 10.52 26.18
CA VAL A 566 -18.42 9.50 26.70
C VAL A 566 -18.97 8.96 28.00
N ASN A 567 -19.25 7.65 28.02
CA ASN A 567 -19.72 6.92 29.19
C ASN A 567 -18.68 5.86 29.56
N PHE A 568 -18.17 5.89 30.79
CA PHE A 568 -17.16 4.93 31.21
C PHE A 568 -17.27 4.58 32.69
N SER A 569 -16.64 3.46 33.07
CA SER A 569 -16.46 3.10 34.48
C SER A 569 -15.01 2.74 34.82
N VAL A 570 -14.58 3.12 36.01
CA VAL A 570 -13.25 2.83 36.60
C VAL A 570 -13.39 2.46 38.07
N ALA A 571 -12.32 1.99 38.70
CA ALA A 571 -12.32 1.79 40.14
C ALA A 571 -12.52 3.13 40.88
N GLU A 572 -13.26 3.11 41.99
CA GLU A 572 -13.75 4.29 42.73
C GLU A 572 -12.72 5.43 42.93
N ASN A 573 -11.48 5.08 43.25
CA ASN A 573 -10.42 6.04 43.60
C ASN A 573 -9.46 6.39 42.44
N VAL A 574 -9.82 6.07 41.20
CA VAL A 574 -9.00 6.37 40.02
C VAL A 574 -9.41 7.74 39.46
N SER A 575 -8.49 8.69 39.52
CA SER A 575 -8.61 9.96 38.79
C SER A 575 -8.39 9.72 37.30
N VAL A 576 -9.22 10.32 36.46
CA VAL A 576 -9.12 10.20 35.00
C VAL A 576 -9.00 11.58 34.40
N SER A 577 -7.99 11.76 33.57
CA SER A 577 -7.79 12.96 32.76
C SER A 577 -7.83 12.60 31.28
N PHE A 578 -8.37 13.52 30.49
CA PHE A 578 -8.48 13.39 29.05
C PHE A 578 -7.78 14.54 28.35
N LYS A 579 -7.13 14.24 27.23
CA LYS A 579 -6.64 15.21 26.27
C LYS A 579 -7.54 15.15 25.04
N VAL A 580 -8.05 16.30 24.62
CA VAL A 580 -8.93 16.46 23.46
C VAL A 580 -8.20 17.25 22.39
N MET A 581 -8.31 16.78 21.16
CA MET A 581 -7.84 17.45 19.96
C MET A 581 -9.02 17.68 19.02
N GLU A 582 -9.43 18.94 18.82
CA GLU A 582 -10.43 19.31 17.83
C GLU A 582 -9.78 19.82 16.54
N TYR A 583 -10.23 19.34 15.39
CA TYR A 583 -9.77 19.78 14.07
C TYR A 583 -10.94 20.29 13.22
N SER A 584 -10.75 21.45 12.61
CA SER A 584 -11.60 21.93 11.51
C SER A 584 -10.75 22.09 10.24
N PHE A 585 -11.32 21.78 9.08
CA PHE A 585 -10.61 21.80 7.78
C PHE A 585 -10.94 23.05 6.96
N ASP A 586 -10.97 24.20 7.64
CA ASP A 586 -11.40 25.48 7.10
C ASP A 586 -10.33 26.58 7.24
N LEU A 587 -9.08 26.25 7.59
CA LEU A 587 -7.99 27.23 7.74
C LEU A 587 -7.85 28.14 6.52
N MET A 588 -8.03 27.58 5.32
CA MET A 588 -7.88 28.30 4.05
C MET A 588 -9.05 29.26 3.74
N THR A 589 -10.17 29.12 4.46
CA THR A 589 -11.43 29.85 4.19
C THR A 589 -11.97 30.63 5.39
N ASP A 590 -11.45 30.37 6.60
CA ASP A 590 -11.87 31.03 7.83
C ASP A 590 -11.48 32.51 7.80
N GLN A 591 -12.44 33.39 8.13
CA GLN A 591 -12.31 34.84 8.02
C GLN A 591 -11.29 35.45 9.00
N GLN A 592 -10.95 34.74 10.07
CA GLN A 592 -9.93 35.18 11.03
C GLN A 592 -8.51 35.02 10.48
N PHE A 593 -8.35 34.22 9.42
CA PHE A 593 -7.08 33.93 8.79
C PHE A 593 -6.99 34.55 7.40
N ASN A 594 -5.89 35.24 7.14
CA ASN A 594 -5.59 35.77 5.81
C ASN A 594 -4.55 34.87 5.13
N ILE A 595 -4.95 33.64 4.80
CA ILE A 595 -4.06 32.67 4.16
C ILE A 595 -4.03 32.92 2.66
N SER A 596 -2.83 33.19 2.12
CA SER A 596 -2.62 33.34 0.69
C SER A 596 -2.98 32.06 -0.07
N LYS A 597 -3.56 32.20 -1.27
CA LYS A 597 -3.86 31.05 -2.12
C LYS A 597 -2.55 30.33 -2.48
N ARG A 598 -2.57 29.00 -2.37
CA ARG A 598 -1.47 28.13 -2.81
C ARG A 598 -1.08 28.43 -4.27
N PRO A 599 0.21 28.54 -4.61
CA PRO A 599 0.64 28.59 -6.00
C PRO A 599 0.14 27.37 -6.79
N ASN A 600 -0.14 27.54 -8.09
CA ASN A 600 -0.72 26.48 -8.93
C ASN A 600 0.14 25.21 -9.04
N TYR A 601 1.44 25.31 -8.77
CA TYR A 601 2.38 24.18 -8.74
C TYR A 601 2.45 23.48 -7.37
N THR A 602 1.61 23.85 -6.42
CA THR A 602 1.52 23.22 -5.09
C THR A 602 0.11 22.69 -4.81
N MET A 603 -0.01 21.78 -3.84
CA MET A 603 -1.28 21.21 -3.41
C MET A 603 -1.23 20.78 -1.93
N PRO A 604 -2.38 20.61 -1.26
CA PRO A 604 -2.40 20.07 0.10
C PRO A 604 -1.72 18.71 0.19
N LYS A 605 -0.95 18.51 1.26
CA LYS A 605 -0.21 17.27 1.52
C LYS A 605 -1.16 16.11 1.84
N PRO A 606 -1.00 14.94 1.19
CA PRO A 606 -1.82 13.76 1.47
C PRO A 606 -1.53 13.14 2.83
N PHE A 607 -2.37 12.21 3.27
CA PHE A 607 -2.20 11.32 4.45
C PHE A 607 -2.00 11.96 5.82
N VAL A 608 -1.98 13.29 5.92
CA VAL A 608 -1.81 14.02 7.18
C VAL A 608 -2.94 15.03 7.34
N ILE A 609 -3.20 15.46 8.58
CA ILE A 609 -4.10 16.59 8.82
C ILE A 609 -3.37 17.87 8.38
N THR A 610 -3.87 18.50 7.32
CA THR A 610 -3.37 19.79 6.83
C THR A 610 -4.53 20.73 6.55
N ASP A 611 -4.22 22.00 6.36
CA ASP A 611 -5.19 23.04 6.02
C ASP A 611 -6.24 23.16 7.14
N ALA A 612 -5.76 22.95 8.37
CA ALA A 612 -6.60 22.73 9.54
C ALA A 612 -6.31 23.72 10.67
N ILE A 613 -7.35 24.02 11.45
CA ILE A 613 -7.28 24.69 12.75
C ILE A 613 -7.45 23.63 13.82
N ALA A 614 -6.36 23.36 14.55
CA ALA A 614 -6.28 22.38 15.62
C ALA A 614 -6.31 23.07 16.99
N VAL A 615 -7.11 22.55 17.92
CA VAL A 615 -7.18 23.01 19.30
C VAL A 615 -6.91 21.84 20.24
N LYS A 616 -5.89 21.97 21.10
CA LYS A 616 -5.55 21.01 22.15
C LYS A 616 -6.03 21.55 23.49
N ARG A 617 -6.72 20.71 24.28
CA ARG A 617 -6.98 20.98 25.69
C ARG A 617 -7.02 19.70 26.51
N THR A 618 -6.51 19.78 27.73
CA THR A 618 -6.56 18.71 28.73
C THR A 618 -7.54 19.09 29.83
N PHE A 619 -8.29 18.11 30.34
CA PHE A 619 -9.14 18.29 31.53
C PHE A 619 -9.10 17.05 32.42
N SER A 620 -9.25 17.26 33.72
CA SER A 620 -9.52 16.19 34.68
C SER A 620 -11.02 16.08 34.88
N VAL A 621 -11.55 14.87 34.95
CA VAL A 621 -12.96 14.67 35.30
C VAL A 621 -13.26 15.24 36.70
N ASP A 622 -12.28 15.18 37.61
CA ASP A 622 -12.42 15.62 39.00
C ASP A 622 -12.54 17.15 39.14
N SER A 623 -12.16 17.91 38.11
CA SER A 623 -12.33 19.37 38.10
C SER A 623 -13.68 19.83 37.55
N LEU A 624 -14.50 18.92 37.03
CA LEU A 624 -15.82 19.22 36.47
C LEU A 624 -16.91 19.26 37.55
N ARG A 625 -17.96 20.04 37.30
CA ARG A 625 -19.17 20.05 38.15
C ARG A 625 -20.35 19.48 37.37
N VAL A 626 -21.11 18.61 38.02
CA VAL A 626 -22.32 18.03 37.44
C VAL A 626 -23.31 19.15 37.10
N LYS A 627 -23.81 19.16 35.86
CA LYS A 627 -24.81 20.14 35.44
C LYS A 627 -26.14 19.86 36.13
N ILE A 628 -26.49 20.67 37.13
CA ILE A 628 -27.80 20.62 37.77
C ILE A 628 -28.79 21.31 36.82
N THR A 629 -29.72 20.54 36.26
CA THR A 629 -30.85 21.10 35.53
C THR A 629 -31.98 21.32 36.54
N ASP A 630 -32.06 22.51 37.14
CA ASP A 630 -33.17 22.84 38.03
C ASP A 630 -34.48 22.89 37.22
N THR A 631 -35.39 21.96 37.48
CA THR A 631 -36.69 21.82 36.81
C THR A 631 -37.73 22.87 37.26
N ILE A 632 -37.31 24.07 37.68
CA ILE A 632 -38.28 25.13 37.98
C ILE A 632 -38.75 25.75 36.66
N ASN A 633 -39.76 25.11 36.06
CA ASN A 633 -40.68 25.73 35.13
C ASN A 633 -41.40 26.86 35.88
N ILE A 634 -40.88 28.09 35.85
CA ILE A 634 -41.65 29.25 36.29
C ILE A 634 -42.62 29.57 35.15
N ASN A 635 -43.85 29.07 35.31
CA ASN A 635 -44.99 29.52 34.54
C ASN A 635 -45.22 31.01 34.86
N PRO A 636 -45.13 31.96 33.90
CA PRO A 636 -45.13 33.40 34.23
C PRO A 636 -46.47 34.01 34.68
N GLU A 637 -47.54 33.23 34.87
CA GLU A 637 -48.90 33.79 35.03
C GLU A 637 -49.50 33.72 36.45
N ILE A 638 -48.76 33.35 37.49
CA ILE A 638 -49.31 33.35 38.86
C ILE A 638 -48.37 34.08 39.80
N ILE A 639 -48.26 35.41 39.64
CA ILE A 639 -48.13 36.38 40.74
C ILE A 639 -48.70 37.70 40.20
N LEU A 640 -50.00 37.93 40.41
CA LEU A 640 -50.57 39.27 40.56
C LEU A 640 -51.70 39.20 41.59
N ASN A 641 -51.31 39.59 42.81
CA ASN A 641 -52.06 40.38 43.79
C ASN A 641 -53.41 39.88 44.33
N ASP A 642 -53.32 39.18 45.46
CA ASP A 642 -54.15 39.49 46.63
C ASP A 642 -53.42 40.54 47.49
N LYS A 643 -53.79 41.81 47.32
CA LYS A 643 -53.91 42.90 48.31
C LYS A 643 -53.91 44.28 47.67
#